data_AF-A0A8C9SGJ8-F1
#
_entry.id   AF-A0A8C9SGJ8-F1
#
_cell.length_a   1.000
_cell.length_b   1.000
_cell.length_c   1.000
_cell.angle_alpha   90.00
_cell.angle_beta   90.00
_cell.angle_gamma   90.00
#
_symmetry.space_group_name_H-M   'P 1'
#
loop_
_entity.id
_entity.type
_entity.pdbx_description
1 polymer ?
#
loop_
_entity_poly.entity_id
_entity_poly.type
_entity_poly.pdbx_seq_one_letter_code
_entity_poly.pdbx_strand_id
1 'polypeptide(L)'
;RHHIHHLLISLALFSKEWVERMQQDLVKLAETASGVNNLAKQYIVEPNNARQLVASAARNIEMLLHKRSMALKELATAAENLQKMHQWKNDFGLDSNETEDRKDRIRPEFKEDPTFKRLISYNHTAVHIPTDIYEGSTIVLNELNWTEQLEEVFKKNREEDPTLLWQVFGSATGLARYFPASPWIDSRKTSKIDLYDVRRRPWYIQGAASPKDMLILVDASGSVSGLTLKLIRTSVSEMLETLSDDDYVNVAYFNAEANSITCFDHLVQANVRNKKILKDAVQNITAKGITSYKLGFEYAFKQFLNPNVTSANCNKIIMLFTDGGEERAQEIFEKYNQDKKVRVFTFSVGQHNYDKGPIQWMACTNKGYYYEIPSIGAIRINTQEYLDVLGRPMVLADEKAKQVQWTNVYLDALELGLVITGTLPVFNKTETKNQLILGVMAIDVSLEDIKRLTPRFTLGPNGYYFAIDPNGYVLLHPNLQPKIAKFQEPVTLDFLDAELENEIKVEVGERQKCNKTVCAFSLALVLPEYSMHYIHATIGDTITQAKSYILLFFVLPSGEMVTAIHSAFREYCKDLKILDNNTEFLMDFNEFIDKQTPNGPSCDCTSRNSACALSQCRQGVLARFVATDGGITRVYPKSAGETWTENPETYESSFYKRSLDNDIYIFTAPFYNESGAAAIEFGILISRSVDLNIDGVKLKPVYLIWNDQHTGPQLLLTVQISLTLQHIDCVILDDGGFLLMSNQDDYISQIGRFFGEVDPILMKTLVNTSLYSFHKTYDYQSVCKRERETKAAAGLRSVYVPTIADILQVGWWATAADDFSEFHSKESCITEQTQYYFEGSERSYAGVLDCGNCSRMYHAEKLQSTNLVFLIMDSKKTCPCEQNQKPLIQAEQQSTGPDPCKLAENPRYRKGPEVCFDNDENVSYRHCRKVGPLNPFNIHLFILHLSTCDLCYSHVRVTFAMP
;
A
#
# COMPACT_ATOMS: atom_id res chain seq x y z
N ARG A 1 -5.41 -15.58 -53.40
CA ARG A 1 -5.33 -14.11 -53.20
C ARG A 1 -6.63 -13.37 -53.58
N HIS A 2 -7.18 -13.51 -54.79
CA HIS A 2 -8.45 -12.84 -55.15
C HIS A 2 -9.66 -13.21 -54.26
N HIS A 3 -9.82 -14.48 -53.87
CA HIS A 3 -10.89 -14.90 -52.97
C HIS A 3 -10.79 -14.28 -51.57
N ILE A 4 -9.58 -14.21 -51.00
CA ILE A 4 -9.31 -13.62 -49.68
C ILE A 4 -9.63 -12.11 -49.72
N HIS A 5 -9.21 -11.42 -50.78
CA HIS A 5 -9.45 -9.99 -50.92
C HIS A 5 -10.95 -9.67 -51.06
N HIS A 6 -11.70 -10.51 -51.78
CA HIS A 6 -13.17 -10.40 -51.85
C HIS A 6 -13.84 -10.69 -50.50
N LEU A 7 -13.34 -11.67 -49.74
CA LEU A 7 -13.84 -12.01 -48.40
C LEU A 7 -13.69 -10.81 -47.44
N LEU A 8 -12.51 -10.20 -47.42
CA LEU A 8 -12.19 -9.04 -46.58
C LEU A 8 -13.06 -7.84 -46.92
N ILE A 9 -13.24 -7.54 -48.22
CA ILE A 9 -14.08 -6.44 -48.68
C ILE A 9 -15.55 -6.68 -48.31
N SER A 10 -16.07 -7.88 -48.53
CA SER A 10 -17.46 -8.24 -48.22
C SER A 10 -17.75 -8.15 -46.72
N LEU A 11 -16.83 -8.63 -45.88
CA LEU A 11 -16.95 -8.56 -44.43
C LEU A 11 -16.83 -7.14 -43.90
N ALA A 12 -15.87 -6.35 -44.40
CA ALA A 12 -15.69 -4.95 -44.01
C ALA A 12 -16.91 -4.09 -44.37
N LEU A 13 -17.55 -4.35 -45.52
CA LEU A 13 -18.79 -3.69 -45.93
C LEU A 13 -19.97 -4.09 -45.02
N PHE A 14 -20.12 -5.39 -44.75
CA PHE A 14 -21.20 -5.89 -43.89
C PHE A 14 -21.06 -5.43 -42.43
N SER A 15 -19.85 -5.51 -41.86
CA SER A 15 -19.59 -5.02 -40.50
C SER A 15 -19.84 -3.52 -40.38
N LYS A 16 -19.48 -2.75 -41.42
CA LYS A 16 -19.76 -1.33 -41.49
C LYS A 16 -21.26 -1.05 -41.55
N GLU A 17 -22.01 -1.71 -42.43
CA GLU A 17 -23.48 -1.57 -42.48
C GLU A 17 -24.16 -1.97 -41.18
N TRP A 18 -23.66 -3.04 -40.53
CA TRP A 18 -24.16 -3.52 -39.25
C TRP A 18 -23.92 -2.51 -38.14
N VAL A 19 -22.69 -1.97 -38.04
CA VAL A 19 -22.32 -0.90 -37.11
C VAL A 19 -23.13 0.37 -37.35
N GLU A 20 -23.28 0.80 -38.60
CA GLU A 20 -24.06 2.00 -38.97
C GLU A 20 -25.55 1.86 -38.64
N ARG A 21 -26.16 0.69 -38.89
CA ARG A 21 -27.57 0.44 -38.50
C ARG A 21 -27.75 0.40 -37.00
N MET A 22 -26.85 -0.27 -36.28
CA MET A 22 -26.88 -0.28 -34.81
C MET A 22 -26.68 1.11 -34.23
N GLN A 23 -25.81 1.93 -34.82
CA GLN A 23 -25.61 3.32 -34.43
C GLN A 23 -26.91 4.10 -34.51
N GLN A 24 -27.63 4.02 -35.63
CA GLN A 24 -28.88 4.76 -35.82
C GLN A 24 -29.95 4.32 -34.82
N ASP A 25 -30.08 3.01 -34.58
CA ASP A 25 -31.06 2.47 -33.62
C ASP A 25 -30.70 2.85 -32.17
N LEU A 26 -29.41 2.83 -31.80
CA LEU A 26 -28.92 3.18 -30.47
C LEU A 26 -28.97 4.69 -30.18
N VAL A 27 -28.58 5.55 -31.12
CA VAL A 27 -28.70 7.00 -30.97
C VAL A 27 -30.17 7.37 -30.80
N LYS A 28 -31.06 6.78 -31.60
CA LYS A 28 -32.50 6.99 -31.45
C LYS A 28 -33.02 6.51 -30.09
N LEU A 29 -32.57 5.35 -29.61
CA LEU A 29 -32.93 4.83 -28.29
C LEU A 29 -32.37 5.71 -27.18
N ALA A 30 -31.12 6.17 -27.31
CA ALA A 30 -30.44 7.07 -26.40
C ALA A 30 -31.18 8.40 -26.26
N GLU A 31 -31.50 9.05 -27.38
CA GLU A 31 -32.28 10.29 -27.42
C GLU A 31 -33.70 10.11 -26.85
N THR A 32 -34.34 8.97 -27.12
CA THR A 32 -35.70 8.68 -26.64
C THR A 32 -35.73 8.33 -25.15
N ALA A 33 -34.76 7.55 -24.65
CA ALA A 33 -34.69 7.09 -23.27
C ALA A 33 -34.08 8.13 -22.33
N SER A 34 -33.12 8.93 -22.80
CA SER A 34 -32.53 10.03 -22.03
C SER A 34 -33.47 11.23 -21.91
N GLY A 35 -34.42 11.38 -22.85
CA GLY A 35 -35.33 12.53 -22.88
C GLY A 35 -34.60 13.87 -23.06
N VAL A 36 -33.33 13.87 -23.46
CA VAL A 36 -32.45 15.05 -23.46
C VAL A 36 -32.99 16.16 -24.34
N ASN A 37 -33.59 15.86 -25.49
CA ASN A 37 -34.16 16.88 -26.36
C ASN A 37 -35.34 17.67 -25.72
N ASN A 38 -36.03 17.08 -24.72
CA ASN A 38 -37.05 17.78 -23.92
C ASN A 38 -36.48 18.43 -22.66
N LEU A 39 -35.36 17.89 -22.14
CA LEU A 39 -34.71 18.30 -20.89
C LEU A 39 -33.57 19.31 -21.06
N ALA A 40 -33.03 19.50 -22.27
CA ALA A 40 -31.95 20.44 -22.58
C ALA A 40 -32.30 21.90 -22.25
N LYS A 41 -33.58 22.19 -21.96
CA LYS A 41 -34.06 23.49 -21.47
C LYS A 41 -33.95 23.67 -19.95
N GLN A 42 -33.58 22.63 -19.18
CA GLN A 42 -33.66 22.61 -17.70
C GLN A 42 -32.32 22.36 -16.98
N TYR A 43 -31.24 22.06 -17.70
CA TYR A 43 -29.92 21.78 -17.12
C TYR A 43 -28.95 22.92 -17.41
N ILE A 44 -28.15 23.28 -16.40
CA ILE A 44 -27.09 24.29 -16.54
C ILE A 44 -25.76 23.57 -16.66
N VAL A 45 -24.95 24.00 -17.64
CA VAL A 45 -23.59 23.50 -17.83
C VAL A 45 -22.61 24.45 -17.15
N GLU A 46 -21.80 23.92 -16.24
CA GLU A 46 -20.81 24.68 -15.49
C GLU A 46 -19.39 24.22 -15.85
N PRO A 47 -18.40 25.14 -15.88
CA PRO A 47 -17.02 24.77 -16.19
C PRO A 47 -16.28 24.21 -14.96
N ASN A 48 -15.54 23.13 -15.17
CA ASN A 48 -14.53 22.64 -14.23
C ASN A 48 -13.25 23.46 -14.38
N ASN A 49 -13.13 24.56 -13.64
CA ASN A 49 -11.88 25.32 -13.58
C ASN A 49 -10.84 24.57 -12.73
N ALA A 50 -10.05 23.71 -13.38
CA ALA A 50 -9.04 22.87 -12.75
C ALA A 50 -8.11 23.63 -11.79
N ARG A 51 -7.71 24.86 -12.15
CA ARG A 51 -6.84 25.68 -11.31
C ARG A 51 -7.50 26.09 -10.00
N GLN A 52 -8.78 26.46 -10.06
CA GLN A 52 -9.56 26.83 -8.89
C GLN A 52 -9.89 25.61 -8.03
N LEU A 53 -10.21 24.47 -8.66
CA LEU A 53 -10.47 23.21 -7.98
C LEU A 53 -9.27 22.73 -7.17
N VAL A 54 -8.08 22.69 -7.79
CA VAL A 54 -6.83 22.33 -7.11
C VAL A 54 -6.52 23.32 -5.99
N ALA A 55 -6.64 24.63 -6.22
CA ALA A 55 -6.38 25.64 -5.19
C ALA A 55 -7.34 25.54 -4.00
N SER A 56 -8.62 25.26 -4.25
CA SER A 56 -9.64 25.06 -3.21
C SER A 56 -9.37 23.79 -2.39
N ALA A 57 -9.13 22.66 -3.07
CA ALA A 57 -8.82 21.39 -2.41
C ALA A 57 -7.51 21.47 -1.61
N ALA A 58 -6.46 22.07 -2.16
CA ALA A 58 -5.19 22.29 -1.47
C ALA A 58 -5.37 23.14 -0.21
N ARG A 59 -6.18 24.20 -0.28
CA ARG A 59 -6.48 25.05 0.89
C ARG A 59 -7.27 24.31 1.95
N ASN A 60 -8.23 23.47 1.57
CA ASN A 60 -9.00 22.67 2.52
C ASN A 60 -8.12 21.65 3.25
N ILE A 61 -7.22 20.97 2.52
CA ILE A 61 -6.25 20.04 3.10
C ILE A 61 -5.26 20.80 4.01
N GLU A 62 -4.75 21.95 3.57
CA GLU A 62 -3.88 22.80 4.39
C GLU A 62 -4.56 23.21 5.70
N MET A 63 -5.83 23.64 5.65
CA MET A 63 -6.59 23.97 6.87
C MET A 63 -6.81 22.76 7.78
N LEU A 64 -7.10 21.57 7.21
CA LEU A 64 -7.24 20.34 7.97
C LEU A 64 -5.94 20.02 8.72
N LEU A 65 -4.81 19.95 8.00
CA LEU A 65 -3.50 19.65 8.58
C LEU A 65 -3.05 20.73 9.56
N HIS A 66 -3.38 22.00 9.30
CA HIS A 66 -3.08 23.10 10.21
C HIS A 66 -3.83 23.00 11.54
N LYS A 67 -5.14 22.68 11.51
CA LYS A 67 -5.92 22.45 12.75
C LYS A 67 -5.34 21.30 13.57
N ARG A 68 -4.95 20.20 12.92
CA ARG A 68 -4.29 19.05 13.58
C ARG A 68 -2.93 19.43 14.17
N SER A 69 -2.15 20.24 13.44
CA SER A 69 -0.87 20.77 13.91
C SER A 69 -1.03 21.64 15.17
N MET A 70 -2.09 22.46 15.26
CA MET A 70 -2.37 23.26 16.45
C MET A 70 -2.69 22.39 17.66
N ALA A 71 -3.56 21.39 17.51
CA ALA A 71 -3.88 20.43 18.58
C ALA A 71 -2.63 19.66 19.08
N LEU A 72 -1.73 19.27 18.17
CA LEU A 72 -0.44 18.65 18.50
C LEU A 72 0.46 19.56 19.34
N LYS A 73 0.55 20.85 18.97
CA LYS A 73 1.36 21.84 19.70
C LYS A 73 0.83 22.07 21.12
N GLU A 74 -0.49 22.12 21.28
CA GLU A 74 -1.12 22.22 22.60
C GLU A 74 -0.80 20.99 23.47
N LEU A 75 -0.94 19.78 22.91
CA LEU A 75 -0.62 18.53 23.61
C LEU A 75 0.85 18.44 24.03
N ALA A 76 1.78 18.76 23.12
CA ALA A 76 3.20 18.71 23.42
C ALA A 76 3.56 19.72 24.52
N THR A 77 3.05 20.94 24.44
CA THR A 77 3.29 21.97 25.46
C THR A 77 2.70 21.57 26.82
N ALA A 78 1.51 20.98 26.82
CA ALA A 78 0.91 20.46 28.05
C ALA A 78 1.76 19.33 28.66
N ALA A 79 2.22 18.37 27.85
CA ALA A 79 3.06 17.27 28.32
C ALA A 79 4.39 17.74 28.94
N GLU A 80 5.06 18.70 28.31
CA GLU A 80 6.29 19.30 28.84
C GLU A 80 6.07 19.94 30.21
N ASN A 81 4.97 20.68 30.38
CA ASN A 81 4.63 21.35 31.63
C ASN A 81 4.20 20.36 32.73
N LEU A 82 3.38 19.37 32.38
CA LEU A 82 2.89 18.35 33.30
C LEU A 82 4.04 17.52 33.87
N GLN A 83 4.94 17.05 33.01
CA GLN A 83 6.11 16.29 33.47
C GLN A 83 7.03 17.17 34.33
N LYS A 84 7.22 18.44 33.97
CA LYS A 84 8.05 19.37 34.76
C LYS A 84 7.53 19.59 36.19
N MET A 85 6.22 19.50 36.38
CA MET A 85 5.57 19.60 37.70
C MET A 85 5.54 18.26 38.46
N HIS A 86 5.81 17.15 37.78
CA HIS A 86 5.74 15.82 38.37
C HIS A 86 6.86 15.58 39.39
N GLN A 87 6.51 14.95 40.51
CA GLN A 87 7.46 14.50 41.52
C GLN A 87 7.65 13.00 41.43
N TRP A 88 8.90 12.58 41.25
CA TRP A 88 9.26 11.17 41.15
C TRP A 88 8.97 10.42 42.46
N LYS A 89 8.16 9.36 42.39
CA LYS A 89 7.85 8.48 43.53
C LYS A 89 8.53 7.12 43.35
N ASN A 90 9.23 6.65 44.37
CA ASN A 90 9.89 5.34 44.35
C ASN A 90 9.02 4.21 44.90
N ASP A 91 8.12 4.51 45.84
CA ASP A 91 7.20 3.54 46.44
C ASP A 91 5.77 3.84 46.02
N PHE A 92 5.14 2.86 45.36
CA PHE A 92 3.73 2.88 44.99
C PHE A 92 2.88 1.97 45.90
N GLY A 93 3.45 1.38 46.96
CA GLY A 93 2.72 0.60 47.96
C GLY A 93 2.06 -0.67 47.40
N LEU A 94 2.79 -1.47 46.61
CA LEU A 94 2.33 -2.78 46.15
C LEU A 94 2.50 -3.81 47.27
N ASP A 95 1.52 -3.95 48.16
CA ASP A 95 1.50 -5.04 49.14
C ASP A 95 1.38 -6.39 48.43
N SER A 96 2.31 -7.30 48.73
CA SER A 96 2.50 -8.59 48.06
C SER A 96 1.41 -9.64 48.32
N ASN A 97 0.25 -9.26 48.85
CA ASN A 97 -0.80 -10.17 49.31
C ASN A 97 -2.19 -9.99 48.65
N GLU A 98 -2.37 -9.12 47.65
CA GLU A 98 -3.60 -9.11 46.84
C GLU A 98 -3.37 -9.79 45.48
N THR A 99 -3.33 -11.12 45.48
CA THR A 99 -3.37 -11.95 44.27
C THR A 99 -4.80 -12.28 43.79
N GLU A 100 -5.82 -11.64 44.35
CA GLU A 100 -7.21 -11.76 43.88
C GLU A 100 -7.74 -10.37 43.44
N ASP A 101 -7.89 -10.23 42.12
CA ASP A 101 -8.39 -9.07 41.36
C ASP A 101 -7.58 -7.76 41.44
N ARG A 102 -6.96 -7.41 40.30
CA ARG A 102 -6.37 -6.09 40.01
C ARG A 102 -7.47 -5.00 40.05
N LYS A 103 -7.80 -4.50 41.24
CA LYS A 103 -8.91 -3.57 41.54
C LYS A 103 -8.82 -2.18 40.87
N ASP A 104 -7.67 -1.79 40.30
CA ASP A 104 -7.49 -0.45 39.70
C ASP A 104 -7.68 -0.38 38.17
N ARG A 105 -8.08 -1.48 37.51
CA ARG A 105 -8.37 -1.44 36.07
C ARG A 105 -9.77 -0.90 35.82
N ILE A 106 -9.86 0.30 35.25
CA ILE A 106 -11.11 0.91 34.79
C ILE A 106 -11.78 -0.03 33.80
N ARG A 107 -13.07 -0.33 34.01
CA ARG A 107 -13.93 -1.01 33.05
C ARG A 107 -14.83 0.03 32.40
N PRO A 108 -14.37 0.70 31.33
CA PRO A 108 -15.16 1.74 30.68
C PRO A 108 -16.36 1.12 29.96
N GLU A 109 -17.44 1.90 29.85
CA GLU A 109 -18.54 1.57 28.95
C GLU A 109 -18.11 1.91 27.53
N PHE A 110 -18.05 0.88 26.67
CA PHE A 110 -17.71 1.04 25.26
C PHE A 110 -18.99 1.10 24.41
N LYS A 111 -19.01 2.04 23.47
CA LYS A 111 -20.08 2.19 22.48
C LYS A 111 -19.49 2.07 21.08
N GLU A 112 -20.25 1.54 20.15
CA GLU A 112 -19.82 1.44 18.76
C GLU A 112 -19.82 2.83 18.12
N ASP A 113 -18.69 3.22 17.53
CA ASP A 113 -18.53 4.50 16.85
C ASP A 113 -18.34 4.29 15.33
N PRO A 114 -19.14 4.95 14.48
CA PRO A 114 -19.05 4.78 13.03
C PRO A 114 -17.77 5.39 12.43
N THR A 115 -17.17 6.40 13.07
CA THR A 115 -15.94 7.06 12.60
C THR A 115 -14.75 6.12 12.72
N PHE A 116 -14.67 5.41 13.85
CA PHE A 116 -13.56 4.52 14.14
C PHE A 116 -13.85 3.04 13.81
N LYS A 117 -15.10 2.73 13.44
CA LYS A 117 -15.57 1.38 13.07
C LYS A 117 -15.31 0.34 14.18
N ARG A 118 -15.40 0.77 15.45
CA ARG A 118 -15.09 -0.06 16.64
C ARG A 118 -15.74 0.46 17.93
N LEU A 119 -15.57 -0.34 18.99
CA LEU A 119 -15.98 -0.03 20.35
C LEU A 119 -15.04 1.00 21.00
N ILE A 120 -15.61 2.11 21.48
CA ILE A 120 -14.89 3.28 21.99
C ILE A 120 -15.54 3.84 23.26
N SER A 121 -14.71 4.40 24.13
CA SER A 121 -15.12 5.21 25.27
C SER A 121 -14.45 6.58 25.24
N TYR A 122 -15.26 7.63 25.12
CA TYR A 122 -14.79 9.02 25.11
C TYR A 122 -14.49 9.58 26.51
N ASN A 123 -14.80 8.82 27.57
CA ASN A 123 -14.60 9.28 28.94
C ASN A 123 -13.18 9.05 29.46
N HIS A 124 -12.45 8.12 28.85
CA HIS A 124 -11.15 7.66 29.34
C HIS A 124 -10.13 7.54 28.21
N THR A 125 -8.86 7.53 28.61
CA THR A 125 -7.71 7.15 27.77
C THR A 125 -7.40 5.66 27.92
N ALA A 126 -6.92 5.03 26.85
CA ALA A 126 -6.35 3.69 26.91
C ALA A 126 -4.83 3.76 26.94
N VAL A 127 -4.20 2.75 27.54
CA VAL A 127 -2.75 2.64 27.62
C VAL A 127 -2.32 1.28 27.07
N HIS A 128 -1.42 1.32 26.11
CA HIS A 128 -0.71 0.17 25.59
C HIS A 128 0.68 0.07 26.26
N ILE A 129 1.01 -1.12 26.73
CA ILE A 129 2.33 -1.47 27.27
C ILE A 129 2.81 -2.69 26.47
N PRO A 130 3.99 -2.60 25.81
CA PRO A 130 4.59 -3.74 25.12
C PRO A 130 4.75 -4.96 26.02
N THR A 131 4.60 -6.15 25.44
CA THR A 131 4.56 -7.43 26.18
C THR A 131 5.85 -7.79 26.91
N ASP A 132 6.99 -7.20 26.54
CA ASP A 132 8.29 -7.37 27.21
C ASP A 132 8.56 -6.37 28.33
N ILE A 133 7.70 -5.38 28.51
CA ILE A 133 7.85 -4.35 29.55
C ILE A 133 6.97 -4.70 30.74
N TYR A 134 7.58 -4.77 31.93
CA TYR A 134 6.86 -5.05 33.16
C TYR A 134 6.08 -3.81 33.64
N GLU A 135 4.74 -3.93 33.66
CA GLU A 135 3.81 -2.85 34.04
C GLU A 135 4.03 -2.33 35.47
N GLY A 136 4.52 -3.17 36.39
CA GLY A 136 4.78 -2.80 37.79
C GLY A 136 6.15 -2.14 38.03
N SER A 137 6.93 -1.88 36.98
CA SER A 137 8.21 -1.18 37.10
C SER A 137 8.00 0.25 37.59
N THR A 138 8.84 0.74 38.52
CA THR A 138 8.76 2.12 39.04
C THR A 138 8.83 3.18 37.95
N ILE A 139 9.57 2.90 36.86
CA ILE A 139 9.65 3.80 35.70
C ILE A 139 8.29 3.89 35.00
N VAL A 140 7.65 2.75 34.75
CA VAL A 140 6.35 2.68 34.07
C VAL A 140 5.24 3.27 34.94
N LEU A 141 5.25 3.00 36.25
CA LEU A 141 4.27 3.56 37.19
C LEU A 141 4.37 5.09 37.28
N ASN A 142 5.57 5.65 37.26
CA ASN A 142 5.73 7.11 37.21
C ASN A 142 5.21 7.69 35.88
N GLU A 143 5.49 7.03 34.75
CA GLU A 143 4.95 7.43 33.45
C GLU A 143 3.43 7.42 33.43
N LEU A 144 2.80 6.35 33.93
CA LEU A 144 1.35 6.24 34.05
C LEU A 144 0.74 7.38 34.89
N ASN A 145 1.41 7.76 35.98
CA ASN A 145 0.93 8.79 36.90
C ASN A 145 0.94 10.19 36.26
N TRP A 146 2.05 10.63 35.66
CA TRP A 146 2.10 11.98 35.08
C TRP A 146 1.32 12.08 33.75
N THR A 147 1.29 11.01 32.94
CA THR A 147 0.55 11.00 31.68
C THR A 147 -0.97 10.93 31.86
N GLU A 148 -1.47 10.62 33.06
CA GLU A 148 -2.91 10.64 33.37
C GLU A 148 -3.54 12.01 33.14
N GLN A 149 -2.82 13.07 33.47
CA GLN A 149 -3.31 14.44 33.31
C GLN A 149 -3.46 14.89 31.84
N LEU A 150 -2.92 14.13 30.88
CA LEU A 150 -3.13 14.39 29.46
C LEU A 150 -4.56 14.10 29.00
N GLU A 151 -5.31 13.29 29.75
CA GLU A 151 -6.69 12.93 29.42
C GLU A 151 -7.60 14.15 29.23
N GLU A 152 -7.47 15.16 30.09
CA GLU A 152 -8.26 16.39 29.99
C GLU A 152 -7.92 17.21 28.74
N VAL A 153 -6.66 17.21 28.33
CA VAL A 153 -6.22 17.89 27.10
C VAL A 153 -6.71 17.13 25.87
N PHE A 154 -6.67 15.80 25.89
CA PHE A 154 -7.22 14.98 24.80
C PHE A 154 -8.72 15.20 24.61
N LYS A 155 -9.48 15.27 25.71
CA LYS A 155 -10.91 15.59 25.70
C LYS A 155 -11.16 16.98 25.12
N LYS A 156 -10.46 18.00 25.63
CA LYS A 156 -10.56 19.39 25.14
C LYS A 156 -10.36 19.50 23.63
N ASN A 157 -9.30 18.87 23.10
CA ASN A 157 -9.03 18.89 21.67
C ASN A 157 -10.19 18.32 20.84
N ARG A 158 -10.79 17.21 21.30
CA ARG A 158 -11.91 16.56 20.62
C ARG A 158 -13.21 17.36 20.75
N GLU A 159 -13.42 18.06 21.87
CA GLU A 159 -14.55 18.98 22.04
C GLU A 159 -14.44 20.18 21.08
N GLU A 160 -13.23 20.70 20.87
CA GLU A 160 -12.95 21.75 19.90
C GLU A 160 -13.06 21.25 18.45
N ASP A 161 -12.63 20.01 18.18
CA ASP A 161 -12.74 19.39 16.86
C ASP A 161 -13.25 17.92 16.91
N PRO A 162 -14.57 17.72 16.68
CA PRO A 162 -15.21 16.41 16.62
C PRO A 162 -14.82 15.53 15.42
N THR A 163 -13.88 15.97 14.58
CA THR A 163 -13.35 15.18 13.46
C THR A 163 -11.96 14.60 13.75
N LEU A 164 -11.38 14.84 14.93
CA LEU A 164 -10.09 14.28 15.35
C LEU A 164 -10.12 12.75 15.52
N LEU A 165 -9.20 12.04 14.88
CA LEU A 165 -9.04 10.59 15.07
C LEU A 165 -8.20 10.31 16.32
N TRP A 166 -7.37 9.26 16.29
CA TRP A 166 -6.52 8.91 17.42
C TRP A 166 -5.58 10.06 17.78
N GLN A 167 -5.58 10.40 19.06
CA GLN A 167 -4.56 11.24 19.68
C GLN A 167 -3.69 10.32 20.53
N VAL A 168 -2.37 10.32 20.30
CA VAL A 168 -1.43 9.37 20.91
C VAL A 168 -0.26 10.12 21.55
N PHE A 169 0.16 9.66 22.72
CA PHE A 169 1.47 9.97 23.30
C PHE A 169 2.28 8.68 23.36
N GLY A 170 3.36 8.61 22.59
CA GLY A 170 4.36 7.54 22.71
C GLY A 170 5.48 7.98 23.64
N SER A 171 5.64 7.33 24.78
CA SER A 171 6.73 7.58 25.72
C SER A 171 8.03 6.93 25.23
N ALA A 172 9.18 7.55 25.54
CA ALA A 172 10.51 6.96 25.36
C ALA A 172 10.70 5.65 26.13
N THR A 173 9.88 5.42 27.16
CA THR A 173 9.86 4.16 27.92
C THR A 173 9.21 3.00 27.17
N GLY A 174 8.48 3.25 26.08
CA GLY A 174 7.76 2.25 25.30
C GLY A 174 6.24 2.21 25.56
N LEU A 175 5.76 2.91 26.59
CA LEU A 175 4.33 3.07 26.87
C LEU A 175 3.66 3.98 25.82
N ALA A 176 2.47 3.63 25.36
CA ALA A 176 1.65 4.50 24.52
C ALA A 176 0.29 4.76 25.15
N ARG A 177 -0.08 6.04 25.32
CA ARG A 177 -1.41 6.44 25.78
C ARG A 177 -2.19 7.03 24.63
N TYR A 178 -3.43 6.59 24.41
CA TYR A 178 -4.25 7.04 23.30
C TYR A 178 -5.69 7.36 23.70
N PHE A 179 -6.27 8.30 22.96
CA PHE A 179 -7.64 8.77 23.14
C PHE A 179 -8.38 8.77 21.79
N PRO A 180 -9.67 8.37 21.77
CA PRO A 180 -10.46 7.84 22.90
C PRO A 180 -10.07 6.40 23.29
N ALA A 181 -10.51 5.90 24.45
CA ALA A 181 -10.17 4.55 24.86
C ALA A 181 -10.87 3.50 24.00
N SER A 182 -10.14 2.48 23.57
CA SER A 182 -10.67 1.33 22.83
C SER A 182 -9.92 0.07 23.26
N PRO A 183 -10.57 -1.11 23.37
CA PRO A 183 -9.85 -2.34 23.63
C PRO A 183 -8.81 -2.58 22.54
N TRP A 184 -7.60 -2.96 22.96
CA TRP A 184 -6.58 -3.42 22.02
C TRP A 184 -7.05 -4.67 21.28
N ILE A 185 -6.48 -4.95 20.11
CA ILE A 185 -6.89 -6.09 19.26
C ILE A 185 -6.99 -7.37 20.11
N ASP A 186 -8.14 -8.04 20.02
CA ASP A 186 -8.60 -9.02 21.01
C ASP A 186 -7.67 -10.25 21.08
N SER A 187 -6.78 -10.26 22.08
CA SER A 187 -5.88 -11.37 22.40
C SER A 187 -6.62 -12.67 22.76
N ARG A 188 -7.94 -12.61 23.00
CA ARG A 188 -8.76 -13.80 23.23
C ARG A 188 -9.22 -14.47 21.93
N LYS A 189 -9.26 -13.74 20.81
CA LYS A 189 -9.68 -14.26 19.50
C LYS A 189 -8.52 -14.76 18.66
N THR A 190 -7.28 -14.36 18.97
CA THR A 190 -6.09 -14.76 18.21
C THR A 190 -5.05 -15.34 19.16
N SER A 191 -4.52 -16.52 18.85
CA SER A 191 -3.33 -17.10 19.51
C SER A 191 -2.04 -16.32 19.21
N LYS A 192 -2.15 -15.07 18.74
CA LYS A 192 -1.05 -14.23 18.28
C LYS A 192 -0.62 -13.31 19.41
N ILE A 193 0.66 -13.39 19.75
CA ILE A 193 1.30 -12.50 20.73
C ILE A 193 1.40 -11.10 20.11
N ASP A 194 1.03 -10.08 20.88
CA ASP A 194 1.21 -8.70 20.49
C ASP A 194 2.71 -8.31 20.51
N LEU A 195 3.21 -7.92 19.34
CA LEU A 195 4.59 -7.46 19.11
C LEU A 195 4.67 -5.95 18.90
N TYR A 196 3.59 -5.20 19.17
CA TYR A 196 3.56 -3.75 19.04
C TYR A 196 4.51 -3.09 20.04
N ASP A 197 5.32 -2.15 19.53
CA ASP A 197 6.15 -1.23 20.31
C ASP A 197 6.05 0.14 19.65
N VAL A 198 5.69 1.15 20.44
CA VAL A 198 5.46 2.52 19.95
C VAL A 198 6.73 3.12 19.36
N ARG A 199 7.90 2.76 19.88
CA ARG A 199 9.20 3.33 19.48
C ARG A 199 9.67 2.85 18.11
N ARG A 200 9.08 1.75 17.62
CA ARG A 200 9.33 1.19 16.29
C ARG A 200 8.43 1.76 15.21
N ARG A 201 7.43 2.56 15.59
CA ARG A 201 6.49 3.09 14.62
C ARG A 201 7.18 4.17 13.78
N PRO A 202 6.95 4.19 12.45
CA PRO A 202 7.53 5.21 11.58
C PRO A 202 7.29 6.64 12.09
N TRP A 203 6.09 6.90 12.61
CA TRP A 203 5.72 8.19 13.19
C TRP A 203 6.57 8.56 14.42
N TYR A 204 6.91 7.59 15.27
CA TYR A 204 7.75 7.84 16.43
C TYR A 204 9.19 8.13 16.00
N ILE A 205 9.75 7.31 15.10
CA ILE A 205 11.13 7.42 14.64
C ILE A 205 11.38 8.78 13.97
N GLN A 206 10.47 9.20 13.09
CA GLN A 206 10.55 10.47 12.39
C GLN A 206 10.46 11.66 13.34
N GLY A 207 9.62 11.58 14.38
CA GLY A 207 9.53 12.62 15.41
C GLY A 207 10.70 12.63 16.42
N ALA A 208 11.38 11.49 16.60
CA ALA A 208 12.42 11.33 17.62
C ALA A 208 13.82 11.81 17.18
N ALA A 209 14.13 11.74 15.87
CA ALA A 209 15.44 12.12 15.36
C ALA A 209 15.38 12.64 13.91
N SER A 210 16.36 13.47 13.53
CA SER A 210 16.55 13.92 12.15
C SER A 210 17.08 12.78 11.24
N PRO A 211 16.90 12.88 9.91
CA PRO A 211 17.39 11.89 8.94
C PRO A 211 18.88 11.57 9.10
N LYS A 212 19.29 10.36 8.70
CA LYS A 212 20.66 9.88 8.90
C LYS A 212 21.24 9.10 7.73
N ASP A 213 22.53 9.31 7.52
CA ASP A 213 23.42 8.52 6.68
C ASP A 213 24.12 7.48 7.57
N MET A 214 23.65 6.24 7.50
CA MET A 214 24.07 5.16 8.39
C MET A 214 24.89 4.11 7.65
N LEU A 215 26.11 3.84 8.14
CA LEU A 215 26.88 2.69 7.68
C LEU A 215 26.98 1.63 8.76
N ILE A 216 26.52 0.43 8.46
CA ILE A 216 26.61 -0.72 9.36
C ILE A 216 27.88 -1.51 9.02
N LEU A 217 28.80 -1.62 9.96
CA LEU A 217 29.99 -2.46 9.89
C LEU A 217 29.75 -3.75 10.67
N VAL A 218 29.89 -4.88 9.97
CA VAL A 218 29.75 -6.22 10.53
C VAL A 218 31.12 -6.89 10.61
N ASP A 219 31.55 -7.24 11.81
CA ASP A 219 32.72 -8.10 12.01
C ASP A 219 32.41 -9.51 11.50
N ALA A 220 33.15 -9.97 10.51
CA ALA A 220 33.04 -11.29 9.90
C ALA A 220 34.30 -12.15 10.14
N SER A 221 35.08 -11.83 11.17
CA SER A 221 36.23 -12.62 11.60
C SER A 221 35.85 -14.01 12.11
N GLY A 222 36.84 -14.90 12.28
CA GLY A 222 36.60 -16.24 12.80
C GLY A 222 36.04 -16.28 14.23
N SER A 223 36.29 -15.26 15.06
CA SER A 223 35.86 -15.22 16.47
C SER A 223 34.35 -15.16 16.64
N VAL A 224 33.67 -14.41 15.77
CA VAL A 224 32.22 -14.24 15.82
C VAL A 224 31.45 -15.48 15.34
N SER A 225 32.13 -16.51 14.83
CA SER A 225 31.46 -17.71 14.29
C SER A 225 30.56 -18.41 15.33
N GLY A 226 29.42 -18.92 14.89
CA GLY A 226 28.44 -19.59 15.76
C GLY A 226 27.30 -18.68 16.25
N LEU A 227 27.04 -18.68 17.56
CA LEU A 227 25.89 -17.94 18.15
C LEU A 227 26.03 -16.43 17.96
N THR A 228 27.23 -15.88 18.09
CA THR A 228 27.47 -14.44 17.98
C THR A 228 27.12 -13.92 16.58
N LEU A 229 27.60 -14.58 15.52
CA LEU A 229 27.22 -14.22 14.15
C LEU A 229 25.72 -14.31 13.92
N LYS A 230 25.04 -15.32 14.48
CA LYS A 230 23.57 -15.42 14.41
C LYS A 230 22.89 -14.22 15.07
N LEU A 231 23.35 -13.82 16.25
CA LEU A 231 22.84 -12.64 16.96
C LEU A 231 23.14 -11.35 16.18
N ILE A 232 24.33 -11.22 15.57
CA ILE A 232 24.68 -10.06 14.74
C ILE A 232 23.75 -9.96 13.53
N ARG A 233 23.54 -11.05 12.78
CA ARG A 233 22.63 -11.06 11.63
C ARG A 233 21.23 -10.60 12.02
N THR A 234 20.68 -11.14 13.11
CA THR A 234 19.38 -10.71 13.63
C THR A 234 19.40 -9.25 14.08
N SER A 235 20.44 -8.80 14.77
CA SER A 235 20.56 -7.41 15.25
C SER A 235 20.61 -6.40 14.11
N VAL A 236 21.36 -6.70 13.04
CA VAL A 236 21.43 -5.86 11.85
C VAL A 236 20.09 -5.83 11.13
N SER A 237 19.40 -6.97 11.00
CA SER A 237 18.05 -6.99 10.41
C SER A 237 17.06 -6.14 11.22
N GLU A 238 17.07 -6.24 12.54
CA GLU A 238 16.22 -5.43 13.43
C GLU A 238 16.60 -3.93 13.40
N MET A 239 17.89 -3.62 13.24
CA MET A 239 18.38 -2.24 13.11
C MET A 239 17.87 -1.59 11.81
N LEU A 240 17.85 -2.34 10.70
CA LEU A 240 17.31 -1.85 9.43
C LEU A 240 15.81 -1.52 9.53
N GLU A 241 15.05 -2.13 10.44
CA GLU A 241 13.64 -1.77 10.68
C GLU A 241 13.48 -0.38 11.30
N THR A 242 14.52 0.16 11.94
CA THR A 242 14.49 1.50 12.54
C THR A 242 14.73 2.63 11.55
N LEU A 243 14.96 2.30 10.27
CA LEU A 243 15.24 3.27 9.21
C LEU A 243 13.98 3.63 8.43
N SER A 244 13.80 4.93 8.19
CA SER A 244 12.74 5.50 7.35
C SER A 244 13.23 5.73 5.92
N ASP A 245 12.32 6.08 5.01
CA ASP A 245 12.66 6.39 3.62
C ASP A 245 13.54 7.64 3.44
N ASP A 246 13.60 8.54 4.42
CA ASP A 246 14.51 9.72 4.39
C ASP A 246 15.95 9.37 4.81
N ASP A 247 16.15 8.17 5.37
CA ASP A 247 17.46 7.69 5.77
C ASP A 247 18.19 6.99 4.61
N TYR A 248 19.52 7.06 4.64
CA TYR A 248 20.38 6.36 3.69
C TYR A 248 21.26 5.36 4.43
N VAL A 249 21.42 4.17 3.85
CA VAL A 249 22.11 3.06 4.50
C VAL A 249 22.93 2.24 3.52
N ASN A 250 24.06 1.73 4.00
CA ASN A 250 24.74 0.59 3.40
C ASN A 250 25.30 -0.30 4.51
N VAL A 251 25.54 -1.57 4.19
CA VAL A 251 26.06 -2.57 5.12
C VAL A 251 27.33 -3.16 4.53
N ALA A 252 28.43 -3.04 5.25
CA ALA A 252 29.72 -3.59 4.90
C ALA A 252 30.17 -4.60 5.94
N TYR A 253 30.92 -5.60 5.50
CA TYR A 253 31.56 -6.56 6.38
C TYR A 253 33.07 -6.39 6.30
N PHE A 254 33.76 -6.74 7.39
CA PHE A 254 35.22 -6.71 7.41
C PHE A 254 35.81 -7.90 8.14
N ASN A 255 36.97 -8.34 7.66
CA ASN A 255 37.84 -9.33 8.25
C ASN A 255 39.30 -8.97 7.91
N ALA A 256 39.98 -9.76 7.06
CA ALA A 256 41.26 -9.38 6.46
C ALA A 256 41.10 -8.37 5.30
N GLU A 257 39.88 -8.24 4.76
CA GLU A 257 39.48 -7.26 3.75
C GLU A 257 38.19 -6.56 4.20
N ALA A 258 37.81 -5.44 3.57
CA ALA A 258 36.57 -4.71 3.87
C ALA A 258 35.83 -4.39 2.57
N ASN A 259 34.62 -4.94 2.42
CA ASN A 259 33.81 -4.83 1.22
C ASN A 259 32.32 -4.66 1.56
N SER A 260 31.53 -4.13 0.62
CA SER A 260 30.06 -4.15 0.71
C SER A 260 29.53 -5.58 0.73
N ILE A 261 28.44 -5.81 1.45
CA ILE A 261 27.76 -7.12 1.50
C ILE A 261 26.88 -7.34 0.27
N THR A 262 26.52 -6.28 -0.43
CA THR A 262 25.55 -6.29 -1.54
C THR A 262 26.16 -5.71 -2.81
N CYS A 263 25.34 -5.64 -3.86
CA CYS A 263 25.64 -4.91 -5.10
C CYS A 263 25.72 -3.39 -4.92
N PHE A 264 25.42 -2.85 -3.73
CA PHE A 264 25.46 -1.42 -3.48
C PHE A 264 26.89 -0.99 -3.10
N ASP A 265 27.52 -0.23 -4.00
CA ASP A 265 28.85 0.35 -3.78
C ASP A 265 28.83 1.63 -2.93
N HIS A 266 27.64 2.20 -2.74
CA HIS A 266 27.39 3.46 -2.04
C HIS A 266 26.18 3.39 -1.10
N LEU A 267 25.94 4.45 -0.33
CA LEU A 267 24.76 4.58 0.52
C LEU A 267 23.49 4.66 -0.33
N VAL A 268 22.51 3.81 -0.05
CA VAL A 268 21.23 3.79 -0.76
C VAL A 268 20.09 4.20 0.15
N GLN A 269 19.04 4.79 -0.42
CA GLN A 269 17.83 5.13 0.34
C GLN A 269 17.28 3.88 1.04
N ALA A 270 16.93 3.99 2.31
CA ALA A 270 16.43 2.89 3.14
C ALA A 270 14.94 2.59 2.89
N ASN A 271 14.55 2.52 1.62
CA ASN A 271 13.20 2.12 1.21
C ASN A 271 12.95 0.62 1.49
N VAL A 272 11.68 0.20 1.44
CA VAL A 272 11.26 -1.18 1.73
C VAL A 272 12.04 -2.21 0.88
N ARG A 273 12.33 -1.88 -0.38
CA ARG A 273 13.01 -2.76 -1.33
C ARG A 273 14.50 -2.95 -1.01
N ASN A 274 15.23 -1.86 -0.85
CA ASN A 274 16.66 -1.87 -0.56
C ASN A 274 16.92 -2.50 0.81
N LYS A 275 16.09 -2.21 1.81
CA LYS A 275 16.15 -2.86 3.13
C LYS A 275 15.99 -4.37 3.02
N LYS A 276 15.08 -4.86 2.18
CA LYS A 276 14.89 -6.31 1.97
C LYS A 276 16.16 -6.98 1.44
N ILE A 277 16.80 -6.39 0.43
CA ILE A 277 18.06 -6.92 -0.16
C ILE A 277 19.18 -6.92 0.86
N LEU A 278 19.34 -5.83 1.61
CA LEU A 278 20.34 -5.73 2.67
C LEU A 278 20.10 -6.80 3.73
N LYS A 279 18.84 -7.02 4.15
CA LYS A 279 18.48 -8.08 5.11
C LYS A 279 18.81 -9.47 4.57
N ASP A 280 18.46 -9.77 3.32
CA ASP A 280 18.70 -11.08 2.70
C ASP A 280 20.21 -11.36 2.57
N ALA A 281 20.99 -10.35 2.17
CA ALA A 281 22.43 -10.49 2.05
C ALA A 281 23.13 -10.62 3.41
N VAL A 282 22.65 -9.92 4.43
CA VAL A 282 23.13 -10.07 5.82
C VAL A 282 22.95 -11.50 6.32
N GLN A 283 21.86 -12.18 5.97
CA GLN A 283 21.63 -13.57 6.39
C GLN A 283 22.67 -14.55 5.79
N ASN A 284 23.27 -14.20 4.66
CA ASN A 284 24.23 -15.03 3.92
C ASN A 284 25.70 -14.82 4.32
N ILE A 285 26.02 -13.84 5.19
CA ILE A 285 27.40 -13.55 5.62
C ILE A 285 28.04 -14.77 6.29
N THR A 286 29.28 -15.13 5.94
CA THR A 286 30.03 -16.20 6.62
C THR A 286 31.26 -15.66 7.34
N ALA A 287 31.49 -16.14 8.58
CA ALA A 287 32.60 -15.71 9.42
C ALA A 287 33.88 -16.48 9.10
N LYS A 288 34.94 -15.78 8.65
CA LYS A 288 36.27 -16.32 8.32
C LYS A 288 37.34 -15.24 8.43
N GLY A 289 38.57 -15.64 8.75
CA GLY A 289 39.75 -14.76 8.74
C GLY A 289 39.99 -14.03 10.05
N ILE A 290 40.93 -13.08 10.03
CA ILE A 290 41.32 -12.24 11.17
C ILE A 290 40.54 -10.93 11.19
N THR A 291 40.47 -10.25 12.33
CA THR A 291 39.79 -8.96 12.49
C THR A 291 40.74 -7.81 12.15
N SER A 292 40.31 -6.86 11.30
CA SER A 292 41.05 -5.61 11.03
C SER A 292 40.14 -4.39 11.12
N TYR A 293 40.10 -3.74 12.29
CA TYR A 293 39.30 -2.52 12.48
C TYR A 293 39.80 -1.35 11.61
N LYS A 294 41.11 -1.26 11.35
CA LYS A 294 41.67 -0.19 10.52
C LYS A 294 41.05 -0.18 9.12
N LEU A 295 41.00 -1.34 8.47
CA LEU A 295 40.44 -1.48 7.12
C LEU A 295 38.92 -1.25 7.12
N GLY A 296 38.20 -1.79 8.11
CA GLY A 296 36.76 -1.60 8.25
C GLY A 296 36.37 -0.12 8.39
N PHE A 297 37.03 0.62 9.29
CA PHE A 297 36.76 2.05 9.46
C PHE A 297 37.28 2.90 8.30
N GLU A 298 38.40 2.54 7.67
CA GLU A 298 38.87 3.25 6.47
C GLU A 298 37.87 3.12 5.32
N TYR A 299 37.34 1.92 5.08
CA TYR A 299 36.24 1.71 4.11
C TYR A 299 35.03 2.58 4.47
N ALA A 300 34.65 2.59 5.76
CA ALA A 300 33.50 3.35 6.21
C ALA A 300 33.61 4.85 5.99
N PHE A 301 34.76 5.45 6.30
CA PHE A 301 34.96 6.88 6.07
C PHE A 301 34.99 7.22 4.58
N LYS A 302 35.55 6.34 3.72
CA LYS A 302 35.53 6.54 2.26
C LYS A 302 34.11 6.60 1.69
N GLN A 303 33.17 5.85 2.26
CA GLN A 303 31.76 5.88 1.85
C GLN A 303 31.11 7.26 2.04
N PHE A 304 31.42 7.97 3.13
CA PHE A 304 30.88 9.31 3.40
C PHE A 304 31.57 10.45 2.65
N LEU A 305 32.74 10.20 2.04
CA LEU A 305 33.54 11.19 1.33
C LEU A 305 33.16 11.31 -0.15
N ASN A 306 32.34 10.41 -0.70
CA ASN A 306 31.95 10.44 -2.10
C ASN A 306 30.86 11.50 -2.35
N PRO A 307 31.14 12.61 -3.06
CA PRO A 307 30.18 13.69 -3.26
C PRO A 307 29.17 13.42 -4.39
N ASN A 308 29.40 12.39 -5.22
CA ASN A 308 28.57 12.11 -6.40
C ASN A 308 27.32 11.27 -6.08
N VAL A 309 27.15 10.86 -4.81
CA VAL A 309 26.08 9.97 -4.37
C VAL A 309 25.00 10.77 -3.65
N THR A 310 23.73 10.45 -3.88
CA THR A 310 22.60 10.99 -3.12
C THR A 310 22.68 10.54 -1.65
N SER A 311 22.55 11.47 -0.73
CA SER A 311 22.66 11.23 0.72
C SER A 311 21.65 12.09 1.48
N ALA A 312 21.31 11.72 2.72
CA ALA A 312 20.52 12.56 3.62
C ALA A 312 21.27 13.84 4.00
N ASN A 313 22.61 13.79 4.02
CA ASN A 313 23.50 14.91 4.36
C ASN A 313 23.16 15.58 5.71
N CYS A 314 22.78 14.75 6.67
CA CYS A 314 22.40 15.16 8.03
C CYS A 314 23.26 14.41 9.06
N ASN A 315 22.68 13.52 9.86
CA ASN A 315 23.45 12.73 10.84
C ASN A 315 24.29 11.66 10.14
N LYS A 316 25.63 11.77 10.19
CA LYS A 316 26.55 10.73 9.68
C LYS A 316 26.96 9.79 10.80
N ILE A 317 26.61 8.50 10.67
CA ILE A 317 26.81 7.53 11.75
C ILE A 317 27.41 6.21 11.24
N ILE A 318 28.33 5.65 12.02
CA ILE A 318 28.87 4.30 11.81
C ILE A 318 28.43 3.44 12.98
N MET A 319 27.88 2.26 12.70
CA MET A 319 27.52 1.27 13.71
C MET A 319 28.33 -0.01 13.53
N LEU A 320 29.16 -0.35 14.51
CA LEU A 320 30.00 -1.54 14.49
C LEU A 320 29.38 -2.67 15.34
N PHE A 321 29.18 -3.84 14.74
CA PHE A 321 28.77 -5.07 15.44
C PHE A 321 29.95 -6.05 15.51
N THR A 322 30.41 -6.38 16.72
CA THR A 322 31.59 -7.25 16.96
C THR A 322 31.44 -7.97 18.30
N ASP A 323 32.25 -9.00 18.54
CA ASP A 323 32.34 -9.74 19.81
C ASP A 323 33.45 -9.19 20.72
N GLY A 324 33.98 -8.00 20.45
CA GLY A 324 35.07 -7.39 21.22
C GLY A 324 36.34 -7.28 20.39
N GLY A 325 37.36 -6.62 20.93
CA GLY A 325 38.55 -6.34 20.15
C GLY A 325 39.68 -5.79 20.99
N GLU A 326 40.92 -6.10 20.61
CA GLU A 326 42.13 -5.67 21.33
C GLU A 326 42.65 -4.32 20.82
N GLU A 327 42.34 -3.94 19.57
CA GLU A 327 42.86 -2.74 18.92
C GLU A 327 41.85 -1.57 18.90
N ARG A 328 42.32 -0.33 19.06
CA ARG A 328 41.51 0.90 19.09
C ARG A 328 41.42 1.67 17.76
N ALA A 329 42.19 1.30 16.74
CA ALA A 329 42.23 1.97 15.43
C ALA A 329 42.36 3.52 15.50
N GLN A 330 43.08 4.03 16.51
CA GLN A 330 43.15 5.47 16.84
C GLN A 330 43.63 6.34 15.65
N GLU A 331 44.62 5.86 14.90
CA GLU A 331 45.18 6.54 13.72
C GLU A 331 44.11 6.88 12.67
N ILE A 332 43.10 6.01 12.48
CA ILE A 332 42.04 6.21 11.49
C ILE A 332 41.10 7.33 11.94
N PHE A 333 40.72 7.35 13.22
CA PHE A 333 39.85 8.40 13.77
C PHE A 333 40.53 9.77 13.79
N GLU A 334 41.83 9.82 14.10
CA GLU A 334 42.61 11.07 14.04
C GLU A 334 42.73 11.60 12.61
N LYS A 335 42.85 10.72 11.61
CA LYS A 335 42.95 11.11 10.19
C LYS A 335 41.62 11.55 9.59
N TYR A 336 40.54 10.80 9.81
CA TYR A 336 39.27 11.00 9.09
C TYR A 336 38.19 11.73 9.91
N ASN A 337 38.25 11.71 11.25
CA ASN A 337 37.19 12.23 12.11
C ASN A 337 37.72 13.11 13.27
N GLN A 338 38.73 13.94 13.00
CA GLN A 338 39.32 14.83 14.00
C GLN A 338 38.29 15.80 14.62
N ASP A 339 37.40 16.34 13.78
CA ASP A 339 36.31 17.24 14.19
C ASP A 339 35.13 16.51 14.86
N LYS A 340 35.15 15.17 14.88
CA LYS A 340 34.09 14.31 15.43
C LYS A 340 32.72 14.58 14.82
N LYS A 341 32.68 14.83 13.50
CA LYS A 341 31.45 15.02 12.73
C LYS A 341 30.66 13.72 12.55
N VAL A 342 31.37 12.60 12.43
CA VAL A 342 30.78 11.26 12.33
C VAL A 342 30.66 10.66 13.73
N ARG A 343 29.49 10.13 14.07
CA ARG A 343 29.27 9.44 15.35
C ARG A 343 29.50 7.94 15.21
N VAL A 344 30.18 7.33 16.17
CA VAL A 344 30.50 5.89 16.14
C VAL A 344 29.80 5.16 17.27
N PHE A 345 28.93 4.23 16.93
CA PHE A 345 28.26 3.33 17.87
C PHE A 345 28.89 1.94 17.79
N THR A 346 29.09 1.31 18.94
CA THR A 346 29.71 -0.02 19.02
C THR A 346 28.83 -0.97 19.81
N PHE A 347 28.56 -2.13 19.23
CA PHE A 347 27.73 -3.19 19.79
C PHE A 347 28.61 -4.41 20.10
N SER A 348 28.71 -4.76 21.38
CA SER A 348 29.28 -6.03 21.84
C SER A 348 28.18 -7.08 21.83
N VAL A 349 28.30 -8.08 20.97
CA VAL A 349 27.25 -9.07 20.73
C VAL A 349 27.67 -10.46 21.22
N GLY A 350 26.74 -11.16 21.86
CA GLY A 350 26.94 -12.50 22.40
C GLY A 350 27.59 -12.52 23.78
N GLN A 351 27.64 -13.71 24.36
CA GLN A 351 28.41 -13.96 25.58
C GLN A 351 29.81 -14.41 25.18
N HIS A 352 30.79 -13.55 25.46
CA HIS A 352 32.19 -13.78 25.11
C HIS A 352 33.11 -13.22 26.19
N ASN A 353 34.36 -13.67 26.18
CA ASN A 353 35.39 -13.24 27.12
C ASN A 353 36.40 -12.24 26.53
N TYR A 354 36.21 -11.83 25.27
CA TYR A 354 37.06 -10.81 24.64
C TYR A 354 36.94 -9.45 25.32
N ASP A 355 38.03 -8.66 25.27
CA ASP A 355 38.07 -7.33 25.86
C ASP A 355 37.10 -6.38 25.13
N LYS A 356 36.33 -5.64 25.94
CA LYS A 356 35.36 -4.65 25.49
C LYS A 356 35.88 -3.22 25.64
N GLY A 357 37.00 -3.03 26.34
CA GLY A 357 37.59 -1.72 26.59
C GLY A 357 37.89 -0.92 25.31
N PRO A 358 38.51 -1.50 24.28
CA PRO A 358 38.81 -0.80 23.03
C PRO A 358 37.57 -0.31 22.28
N ILE A 359 36.54 -1.14 22.12
CA ILE A 359 35.30 -0.74 21.43
C ILE A 359 34.52 0.31 22.24
N GLN A 360 34.51 0.21 23.57
CA GLN A 360 33.94 1.27 24.43
C GLN A 360 34.67 2.60 24.22
N TRP A 361 36.01 2.57 24.15
CA TRP A 361 36.81 3.76 23.89
C TRP A 361 36.48 4.39 22.52
N MET A 362 36.28 3.59 21.48
CA MET A 362 35.90 4.09 20.14
C MET A 362 34.57 4.86 20.20
N ALA A 363 33.55 4.30 20.88
CA ALA A 363 32.25 4.95 21.01
C ALA A 363 32.31 6.25 21.82
N CYS A 364 32.97 6.24 22.98
CA CYS A 364 33.09 7.42 23.84
C CYS A 364 33.90 8.55 23.16
N THR A 365 34.96 8.22 22.42
CA THR A 365 35.82 9.21 21.77
C THR A 365 35.10 9.94 20.63
N ASN A 366 34.24 9.22 19.90
CA ASN A 366 33.53 9.70 18.71
C ASN A 366 32.06 10.09 18.98
N LYS A 367 31.74 10.57 20.20
CA LYS A 367 30.42 11.12 20.55
C LYS A 367 29.24 10.16 20.28
N GLY A 368 29.49 8.86 20.27
CA GLY A 368 28.45 7.84 20.10
C GLY A 368 28.09 7.15 21.40
N TYR A 369 27.74 5.86 21.32
CA TYR A 369 27.29 5.09 22.46
C TYR A 369 27.65 3.61 22.35
N TYR A 370 27.81 2.97 23.50
CA TYR A 370 28.14 1.56 23.62
C TYR A 370 26.93 0.74 24.08
N TYR A 371 26.68 -0.37 23.39
CA TYR A 371 25.57 -1.29 23.66
C TYR A 371 26.05 -2.73 23.82
N GLU A 372 25.36 -3.50 24.65
CA GLU A 372 25.61 -4.94 24.84
C GLU A 372 24.38 -5.76 24.49
N ILE A 373 24.55 -6.75 23.61
CA ILE A 373 23.48 -7.65 23.15
C ILE A 373 23.85 -9.09 23.52
N PRO A 374 23.53 -9.56 24.74
CA PRO A 374 23.88 -10.91 25.18
C PRO A 374 22.97 -12.00 24.56
N SER A 375 21.75 -11.65 24.15
CA SER A 375 20.73 -12.60 23.71
C SER A 375 19.71 -11.95 22.77
N ILE A 376 18.86 -12.76 22.14
CA ILE A 376 17.81 -12.31 21.21
C ILE A 376 16.84 -11.33 21.86
N GLY A 377 16.45 -11.57 23.11
CA GLY A 377 15.53 -10.68 23.85
C GLY A 377 16.09 -9.27 24.08
N ALA A 378 17.42 -9.12 24.09
CA ALA A 378 18.08 -7.82 24.24
C ALA A 378 18.22 -7.05 22.92
N ILE A 379 18.05 -7.71 21.76
CA ILE A 379 18.21 -7.07 20.45
C ILE A 379 17.21 -5.95 20.28
N ARG A 380 15.93 -6.21 20.58
CA ARG A 380 14.84 -5.27 20.32
C ARG A 380 15.05 -3.92 21.00
N ILE A 381 15.48 -3.91 22.26
CA ILE A 381 15.65 -2.69 23.05
C ILE A 381 16.91 -1.93 22.60
N ASN A 382 18.06 -2.61 22.53
CA ASN A 382 19.33 -1.96 22.24
C ASN A 382 19.46 -1.42 20.81
N THR A 383 18.75 -2.02 19.84
CA THR A 383 18.75 -1.55 18.45
C THR A 383 17.96 -0.26 18.24
N GLN A 384 17.25 0.25 19.24
CA GLN A 384 16.44 1.48 19.14
C GLN A 384 17.00 2.64 19.96
N GLU A 385 17.71 2.35 21.07
CA GLU A 385 18.22 3.37 22.01
C GLU A 385 19.20 4.37 21.40
N TYR A 386 19.72 4.13 20.19
CA TYR A 386 20.60 5.09 19.52
C TYR A 386 19.85 6.37 19.12
N LEU A 387 18.53 6.31 18.92
CA LEU A 387 17.69 7.47 18.62
C LEU A 387 17.75 8.51 19.74
N ASP A 388 17.83 8.09 21.01
CA ASP A 388 18.00 8.99 22.16
C ASP A 388 19.28 9.83 22.05
N VAL A 389 20.33 9.29 21.44
CA VAL A 389 21.61 9.97 21.24
C VAL A 389 21.52 10.94 20.06
N LEU A 390 20.81 10.56 19.00
CA LEU A 390 20.58 11.41 17.83
C LEU A 390 19.59 12.55 18.10
N GLY A 391 18.65 12.37 19.04
CA GLY A 391 17.71 13.41 19.44
C GLY A 391 18.32 14.55 20.27
N ARG A 392 19.53 14.39 20.85
CA ARG A 392 20.12 15.40 21.76
C ARG A 392 20.28 16.80 21.15
N PRO A 393 20.82 16.98 19.92
CA PRO A 393 20.91 18.31 19.29
C PRO A 393 19.54 18.91 19.00
N MET A 394 18.56 18.06 18.68
CA MET A 394 17.18 18.48 18.43
C MET A 394 16.52 19.04 19.69
N VAL A 395 16.75 18.41 20.85
CA VAL A 395 16.26 18.91 22.15
C VAL A 395 16.85 20.28 22.49
N LEU A 396 18.14 20.51 22.18
CA LEU A 396 18.81 21.79 22.43
C LEU A 396 18.30 22.92 21.52
N ALA A 397 17.84 22.59 20.31
CA ALA A 397 17.24 23.56 19.40
C ALA A 397 15.83 24.03 19.84
N ASP A 398 15.21 23.34 20.82
CA ASP A 398 13.92 23.63 21.46
C ASP A 398 12.84 24.06 20.44
N GLU A 399 12.39 25.32 20.48
CA GLU A 399 11.31 25.81 19.62
C GLU A 399 11.61 25.71 18.12
N LYS A 400 12.88 25.75 17.69
CA LYS A 400 13.22 25.56 16.26
C LYS A 400 12.98 24.12 15.80
N ALA A 401 13.13 23.16 16.70
CA ALA A 401 12.95 21.73 16.42
C ALA A 401 11.49 21.27 16.52
N LYS A 402 10.60 22.05 17.14
CA LYS A 402 9.17 21.76 17.25
C LYS A 402 8.41 22.04 15.95
N GLN A 403 8.78 21.31 14.90
CA GLN A 403 8.10 21.35 13.60
C GLN A 403 7.26 20.09 13.46
N VAL A 404 6.00 20.25 13.06
CA VAL A 404 5.13 19.10 12.79
C VAL A 404 5.60 18.44 11.50
N GLN A 405 5.90 17.15 11.60
CA GLN A 405 6.25 16.32 10.45
C GLN A 405 5.12 15.35 10.18
N TRP A 406 4.88 15.06 8.90
CA TRP A 406 3.86 14.11 8.47
C TRP A 406 4.55 12.85 7.96
N THR A 407 4.03 11.69 8.38
CA THR A 407 4.54 10.39 7.92
C THR A 407 4.10 10.05 6.50
N ASN A 408 4.79 9.07 5.92
CA ASN A 408 4.28 8.28 4.80
C ASN A 408 2.97 7.58 5.19
N VAL A 409 2.20 7.17 4.18
CA VAL A 409 0.95 6.40 4.39
C VAL A 409 1.27 5.05 5.00
N TYR A 410 0.53 4.64 6.02
CA TYR A 410 0.65 3.31 6.62
C TYR A 410 -0.71 2.81 7.13
N LEU A 411 -0.79 1.51 7.45
CA LEU A 411 -2.00 0.93 8.05
C LEU A 411 -2.03 1.17 9.55
N ASP A 412 -3.15 1.69 10.06
CA ASP A 412 -3.34 1.95 11.49
C ASP A 412 -3.29 0.65 12.35
N ALA A 413 -2.78 0.79 13.58
CA ALA A 413 -2.66 -0.28 14.58
C ALA A 413 -4.02 -0.77 15.04
N LEU A 414 -4.97 0.15 15.04
CA LEU A 414 -6.34 -0.05 15.44
C LEU A 414 -7.23 -0.14 14.19
N GLU A 415 -6.72 -0.72 13.10
CA GLU A 415 -7.49 -1.15 11.92
C GLU A 415 -8.42 -0.07 11.31
N LEU A 416 -8.12 1.23 11.50
CA LEU A 416 -8.91 2.33 10.93
C LEU A 416 -8.82 2.37 9.39
N GLY A 417 -7.70 1.89 8.84
CA GLY A 417 -7.39 1.90 7.41
C GLY A 417 -6.04 2.55 7.14
N LEU A 418 -5.90 3.15 5.96
CA LEU A 418 -4.71 3.93 5.60
C LEU A 418 -4.76 5.31 6.26
N VAL A 419 -3.70 5.65 6.98
CA VAL A 419 -3.56 6.91 7.72
C VAL A 419 -2.21 7.57 7.45
N ILE A 420 -2.16 8.88 7.66
CA ILE A 420 -0.93 9.62 7.92
C ILE A 420 -0.98 10.19 9.33
N THR A 421 0.19 10.33 9.95
CA THR A 421 0.27 10.83 11.32
C THR A 421 1.12 12.09 11.35
N GLY A 422 0.58 13.14 11.96
CA GLY A 422 1.34 14.33 12.30
C GLY A 422 2.08 14.10 13.61
N THR A 423 3.38 14.36 13.66
CA THR A 423 4.23 14.04 14.82
C THR A 423 4.92 15.29 15.36
N LEU A 424 5.11 15.32 16.67
CA LEU A 424 5.84 16.40 17.34
C LEU A 424 6.58 15.84 18.58
N PRO A 425 7.90 16.08 18.72
CA PRO A 425 8.64 15.63 19.89
C PRO A 425 8.25 16.41 21.14
N VAL A 426 8.28 15.73 22.30
CA VAL A 426 8.08 16.31 23.62
C VAL A 426 9.39 16.30 24.38
N PHE A 427 9.84 17.45 24.86
CA PHE A 427 11.15 17.59 25.51
C PHE A 427 11.07 17.54 27.03
N ASN A 428 12.08 16.95 27.67
CA ASN A 428 12.16 16.96 29.12
C ASN A 428 12.73 18.30 29.63
N LYS A 429 11.88 19.13 30.24
CA LYS A 429 12.23 20.49 30.73
C LYS A 429 12.44 20.60 32.25
N THR A 430 12.64 19.49 32.95
CA THR A 430 12.89 19.48 34.42
C THR A 430 14.19 20.17 34.80
N GLU A 431 15.28 19.89 34.09
CA GLU A 431 16.57 20.57 34.25
C GLU A 431 16.98 21.24 32.94
N THR A 432 17.58 22.43 33.00
CA THR A 432 18.06 23.17 31.81
C THR A 432 19.16 22.44 31.03
N LYS A 433 19.67 21.31 31.54
CA LYS A 433 20.70 20.46 30.91
C LYS A 433 20.18 19.10 30.44
N ASN A 434 18.89 18.80 30.59
CA ASN A 434 18.33 17.53 30.09
C ASN A 434 18.26 17.55 28.56
N GLN A 435 18.80 16.51 27.93
CA GLN A 435 18.99 16.42 26.47
C GLN A 435 18.21 15.25 25.85
N LEU A 436 17.20 14.73 26.56
CA LEU A 436 16.40 13.61 26.10
C LEU A 436 14.96 14.06 25.84
N ILE A 437 14.32 13.37 24.89
CA ILE A 437 12.89 13.49 24.66
C ILE A 437 12.15 12.69 25.74
N LEU A 438 10.98 13.17 26.16
CA LEU A 438 10.03 12.37 26.96
C LEU A 438 9.32 11.35 26.07
N GLY A 439 9.12 11.70 24.80
CA GLY A 439 8.36 10.93 23.85
C GLY A 439 7.98 11.75 22.63
N VAL A 440 7.05 11.22 21.84
CA VAL A 440 6.52 11.85 20.63
C VAL A 440 5.00 11.87 20.74
N MET A 441 4.40 13.05 20.53
CA MET A 441 2.95 13.21 20.36
C MET A 441 2.59 12.97 18.90
N ALA A 442 1.46 12.32 18.67
CA ALA A 442 0.98 12.03 17.34
C ALA A 442 -0.55 12.17 17.23
N ILE A 443 -1.02 12.64 16.08
CA ILE A 443 -2.44 12.70 15.72
C ILE A 443 -2.61 12.14 14.32
N ASP A 444 -3.57 11.23 14.17
CA ASP A 444 -3.87 10.59 12.89
C ASP A 444 -4.83 11.40 12.02
N VAL A 445 -4.62 11.30 10.72
CA VAL A 445 -5.53 11.77 9.66
C VAL A 445 -5.78 10.59 8.71
N SER A 446 -7.05 10.22 8.56
CA SER A 446 -7.44 9.17 7.63
C SER A 446 -7.36 9.67 6.19
N LEU A 447 -6.93 8.79 5.28
CA LEU A 447 -6.99 9.09 3.85
C LEU A 447 -8.44 9.25 3.37
N GLU A 448 -9.43 8.67 4.06
CA GLU A 448 -10.85 8.88 3.77
C GLU A 448 -11.27 10.34 4.02
N ASP A 449 -10.74 10.99 5.05
CA ASP A 449 -11.01 12.41 5.33
C ASP A 449 -10.39 13.31 4.28
N ILE A 450 -9.19 12.99 3.80
CA ILE A 450 -8.55 13.72 2.69
C ILE A 450 -9.34 13.54 1.39
N LYS A 451 -9.80 12.31 1.10
CA LYS A 451 -10.64 11.99 -0.07
C LYS A 451 -11.94 12.81 -0.09
N ARG A 452 -12.56 13.04 1.08
CA ARG A 452 -13.75 13.88 1.23
C ARG A 452 -13.50 15.36 0.87
N LEU A 453 -12.27 15.84 1.01
CA LEU A 453 -11.87 17.21 0.62
C LEU A 453 -11.53 17.33 -0.88
N THR A 454 -11.43 16.22 -1.60
CA THR A 454 -11.13 16.15 -3.04
C THR A 454 -12.30 15.51 -3.81
N PRO A 455 -13.44 16.22 -3.96
CA PRO A 455 -14.63 15.65 -4.61
C PRO A 455 -14.38 15.33 -6.08
N ARG A 456 -14.63 14.09 -6.50
CA ARG A 456 -14.42 13.61 -7.87
C ARG A 456 -15.67 13.62 -8.76
N PHE A 457 -16.86 13.76 -8.20
CA PHE A 457 -18.12 13.58 -8.92
C PHE A 457 -18.43 14.64 -9.98
N THR A 458 -17.80 15.81 -9.92
CA THR A 458 -17.94 16.83 -10.98
C THR A 458 -16.96 16.62 -12.13
N LEU A 459 -15.93 15.79 -11.95
CA LEU A 459 -14.83 15.62 -12.93
C LEU A 459 -15.11 14.50 -13.94
N GLY A 460 -16.08 13.65 -13.66
CA GLY A 460 -16.31 12.39 -14.38
C GLY A 460 -15.32 11.28 -13.99
N PRO A 461 -15.49 10.06 -14.53
CA PRO A 461 -14.74 8.86 -14.12
C PRO A 461 -13.22 8.88 -14.37
N ASN A 462 -12.80 9.57 -15.42
CA ASN A 462 -11.40 9.65 -15.83
C ASN A 462 -10.66 10.83 -15.18
N GLY A 463 -11.40 11.74 -14.53
CA GLY A 463 -10.83 12.84 -13.76
C GLY A 463 -10.55 12.43 -12.31
N TYR A 464 -9.35 12.69 -11.82
CA TYR A 464 -8.97 12.35 -10.44
C TYR A 464 -7.91 13.28 -9.87
N TYR A 465 -7.89 13.39 -8.55
CA TYR A 465 -6.82 14.05 -7.81
C TYR A 465 -5.73 13.05 -7.46
N PHE A 466 -4.50 13.52 -7.48
CA PHE A 466 -3.38 12.81 -6.90
C PHE A 466 -2.53 13.75 -6.05
N ALA A 467 -1.98 13.22 -4.96
CA ALA A 467 -1.12 13.97 -4.05
C ALA A 467 0.21 13.23 -3.88
N ILE A 468 1.32 13.97 -3.94
CA ILE A 468 2.68 13.43 -3.92
C ILE A 468 3.49 14.13 -2.82
N ASP A 469 4.33 13.38 -2.13
CA ASP A 469 5.29 13.91 -1.15
C ASP A 469 6.60 14.42 -1.81
N PRO A 470 7.52 15.08 -1.09
CA PRO A 470 8.80 15.54 -1.64
C PRO A 470 9.71 14.40 -2.13
N ASN A 471 9.46 13.19 -1.65
CA ASN A 471 10.12 11.99 -2.12
C ASN A 471 9.51 11.49 -3.45
N GLY A 472 8.27 11.77 -3.82
CA GLY A 472 7.62 11.17 -5.00
C GLY A 472 6.64 10.03 -4.68
N TYR A 473 6.43 9.70 -3.41
CA TYR A 473 5.43 8.74 -2.98
C TYR A 473 4.02 9.34 -3.03
N VAL A 474 3.04 8.53 -3.43
CA VAL A 474 1.65 8.96 -3.52
C VAL A 474 0.97 8.92 -2.15
N LEU A 475 0.45 10.06 -1.73
CA LEU A 475 -0.45 10.19 -0.57
C LEU A 475 -1.89 9.86 -0.96
N LEU A 476 -2.32 10.32 -2.13
CA LEU A 476 -3.66 10.12 -2.67
C LEU A 476 -3.52 9.69 -4.12
N HIS A 477 -4.06 8.53 -4.48
CA HIS A 477 -4.14 8.06 -5.85
C HIS A 477 -5.22 6.96 -5.98
N PRO A 478 -5.95 6.85 -7.11
CA PRO A 478 -6.92 5.77 -7.31
C PRO A 478 -6.33 4.37 -7.21
N ASN A 479 -5.09 4.17 -7.68
CA ASN A 479 -4.39 2.88 -7.64
C ASN A 479 -3.74 2.57 -6.28
N LEU A 480 -3.81 3.47 -5.29
CA LEU A 480 -3.28 3.20 -3.94
C LEU A 480 -4.29 2.34 -3.16
N GLN A 481 -3.93 1.07 -2.94
CA GLN A 481 -4.80 0.08 -2.28
C GLN A 481 -4.26 -0.34 -0.89
N PRO A 482 -5.13 -0.74 0.05
CA PRO A 482 -4.76 -1.14 1.40
C PRO A 482 -4.28 -2.61 1.51
N LYS A 483 -4.00 -3.29 0.39
CA LYS A 483 -3.81 -4.75 0.35
C LYS A 483 -2.60 -5.21 1.17
N ILE A 484 -2.89 -5.91 2.27
CA ILE A 484 -2.01 -6.78 3.08
C ILE A 484 -0.58 -6.23 3.30
N ALA A 485 -0.44 -4.94 3.62
CA ALA A 485 0.83 -4.47 4.15
C ALA A 485 1.01 -5.05 5.56
N LYS A 486 2.22 -5.53 5.88
CA LYS A 486 2.53 -5.84 7.28
C LYS A 486 2.33 -4.55 8.08
N PHE A 487 1.61 -4.63 9.19
CA PHE A 487 1.31 -3.47 10.04
C PHE A 487 2.55 -2.61 10.41
N GLN A 488 3.75 -3.21 10.38
CA GLN A 488 5.03 -2.56 10.70
C GLN A 488 5.65 -1.75 9.55
N GLU A 489 5.30 -2.02 8.30
CA GLU A 489 5.89 -1.36 7.13
C GLU A 489 4.96 -0.27 6.58
N PRO A 490 5.50 0.89 6.16
CA PRO A 490 4.72 1.90 5.47
C PRO A 490 4.32 1.43 4.07
N VAL A 491 3.21 1.96 3.55
CA VAL A 491 2.69 1.72 2.21
C VAL A 491 3.25 2.79 1.28
N THR A 492 4.50 2.61 0.83
CA THR A 492 5.18 3.55 -0.06
C THR A 492 5.07 3.12 -1.53
N LEU A 493 4.03 3.61 -2.21
CA LEU A 493 3.90 3.50 -3.67
C LEU A 493 4.39 4.79 -4.31
N ASP A 494 5.29 4.71 -5.29
CA ASP A 494 5.78 5.88 -6.04
C ASP A 494 4.77 6.27 -7.13
N PHE A 495 4.68 7.57 -7.46
CA PHE A 495 3.84 8.05 -8.56
C PHE A 495 4.17 7.36 -9.90
N LEU A 496 5.46 7.16 -10.18
CA LEU A 496 5.91 6.49 -11.41
C LEU A 496 5.65 4.98 -11.42
N ASP A 497 5.32 4.39 -10.26
CA ASP A 497 4.88 2.99 -10.15
C ASP A 497 3.35 2.87 -10.11
N ALA A 498 2.65 3.91 -9.65
CA ALA A 498 1.19 3.98 -9.61
C ALA A 498 0.57 4.21 -11.01
N GLU A 499 1.34 4.80 -11.93
CA GLU A 499 0.94 5.05 -13.31
C GLU A 499 1.98 4.53 -14.30
N LEU A 500 1.59 4.36 -15.57
CA LEU A 500 2.53 4.09 -16.66
C LEU A 500 3.56 5.22 -16.77
N GLU A 501 4.84 4.87 -16.61
CA GLU A 501 5.99 5.78 -16.67
C GLU A 501 6.18 6.37 -18.07
N ASN A 502 6.42 7.68 -18.13
CA ASN A 502 6.71 8.42 -19.36
C ASN A 502 7.61 9.62 -19.01
N GLU A 503 8.48 10.06 -19.93
CA GLU A 503 9.42 11.17 -19.73
C GLU A 503 8.71 12.45 -19.26
N ILE A 504 7.53 12.74 -19.82
CA ILE A 504 6.70 13.89 -19.44
C ILE A 504 6.22 13.76 -17.98
N LYS A 505 5.86 12.55 -17.54
CA LYS A 505 5.40 12.31 -16.16
C LYS A 505 6.56 12.38 -15.17
N VAL A 506 7.77 11.98 -15.58
CA VAL A 506 9.00 12.18 -14.79
C VAL A 506 9.20 13.69 -14.58
N GLU A 507 9.11 14.49 -15.64
CA GLU A 507 9.24 15.96 -15.55
C GLU A 507 8.14 16.59 -14.66
N VAL A 508 6.88 16.13 -14.79
CA VAL A 508 5.77 16.58 -13.94
C VAL A 508 6.03 16.22 -12.48
N GLY A 509 6.45 14.98 -12.20
CA GLY A 509 6.77 14.52 -10.85
C GLY A 509 7.95 15.28 -10.23
N GLU A 510 8.96 15.65 -11.02
CA GLU A 510 10.08 16.47 -10.58
C GLU A 510 9.68 17.93 -10.30
N ARG A 511 8.88 18.53 -11.17
CA ARG A 511 8.40 19.93 -11.01
C ARG A 511 7.42 20.10 -9.85
N GLN A 512 6.64 19.07 -9.55
CA GLN A 512 5.67 19.09 -8.46
C GLN A 512 6.32 18.95 -7.07
N LYS A 513 7.58 18.50 -6.98
CA LYS A 513 8.31 18.44 -5.71
C LYS A 513 8.60 19.87 -5.23
N CYS A 514 8.04 20.24 -4.08
CA CYS A 514 7.85 21.63 -3.71
C CYS A 514 9.16 22.42 -3.45
N ASN A 515 9.21 23.66 -3.97
CA ASN A 515 10.28 24.64 -3.77
C ASN A 515 10.05 25.61 -2.60
N LYS A 516 8.95 25.46 -1.83
CA LYS A 516 8.64 26.31 -0.68
C LYS A 516 8.71 25.52 0.63
N THR A 517 9.24 26.17 1.67
CA THR A 517 9.41 25.71 3.06
C THR A 517 8.16 25.20 3.78
N VAL A 518 6.96 25.21 3.15
CA VAL A 518 5.67 25.02 3.83
C VAL A 518 4.79 23.90 3.21
N CYS A 519 5.13 23.34 2.05
CA CYS A 519 4.30 22.26 1.48
C CYS A 519 4.86 20.89 1.85
N ALA A 520 4.22 20.22 2.82
CA ALA A 520 4.45 18.81 3.09
C ALA A 520 4.04 17.91 1.91
N PHE A 521 3.09 18.35 1.08
CA PHE A 521 2.57 17.61 -0.07
C PHE A 521 2.27 18.54 -1.25
N SER A 522 2.34 18.01 -2.47
CA SER A 522 1.85 18.66 -3.70
C SER A 522 0.59 17.97 -4.17
N LEU A 523 -0.45 18.74 -4.47
CA LEU A 523 -1.73 18.25 -5.00
C LEU A 523 -1.85 18.60 -6.48
N ALA A 524 -2.30 17.63 -7.27
CA ALA A 524 -2.53 17.77 -8.68
C ALA A 524 -3.87 17.12 -9.09
N LEU A 525 -4.32 17.46 -10.29
CA LEU A 525 -5.59 17.03 -10.85
C LEU A 525 -5.39 16.61 -12.30
N VAL A 526 -5.81 15.39 -12.62
CA VAL A 526 -5.92 14.91 -14.00
C VAL A 526 -7.35 15.16 -14.45
N LEU A 527 -7.49 15.82 -15.59
CA LEU A 527 -8.78 16.07 -16.22
C LEU A 527 -8.63 15.83 -17.73
N PRO A 528 -9.43 14.93 -18.33
CA PRO A 528 -9.49 14.82 -19.78
C PRO A 528 -10.20 16.04 -20.37
N GLU A 529 -9.87 16.38 -21.63
CA GLU A 529 -10.35 17.60 -22.29
C GLU A 529 -11.89 17.71 -22.34
N TYR A 530 -12.58 16.57 -22.50
CA TYR A 530 -14.04 16.52 -22.52
C TYR A 530 -14.69 16.72 -21.13
N SER A 531 -13.95 16.55 -20.02
CA SER A 531 -14.44 16.75 -18.65
C SER A 531 -14.25 18.17 -18.13
N MET A 532 -13.87 19.11 -19.00
CA MET A 532 -13.72 20.54 -18.63
C MET A 532 -15.05 21.22 -18.25
N HIS A 533 -16.17 20.54 -18.44
CA HIS A 533 -17.51 21.00 -18.08
C HIS A 533 -18.29 19.86 -17.42
N TYR A 534 -19.25 20.20 -16.57
CA TYR A 534 -20.17 19.24 -15.95
C TYR A 534 -21.61 19.76 -15.96
N ILE A 535 -22.54 18.83 -15.78
CA ILE A 535 -23.97 19.13 -15.71
C ILE A 535 -24.35 19.41 -14.27
N HIS A 536 -24.91 20.58 -14.00
CA HIS A 536 -25.52 20.91 -12.73
C HIS A 536 -27.06 20.82 -12.86
N ALA A 537 -27.67 19.95 -12.03
CA ALA A 537 -29.10 19.74 -12.04
C ALA A 537 -29.84 20.81 -11.24
N THR A 538 -30.52 21.73 -11.93
CA THR A 538 -31.39 22.76 -11.31
C THR A 538 -32.86 22.37 -11.34
N ILE A 539 -33.17 21.12 -11.00
CA ILE A 539 -34.57 20.66 -10.95
C ILE A 539 -35.18 21.19 -9.65
N GLY A 540 -35.79 22.37 -9.67
CA GLY A 540 -36.44 22.98 -8.51
C GLY A 540 -37.91 22.59 -8.32
N ASP A 541 -38.54 22.02 -9.35
CA ASP A 541 -39.97 21.71 -9.35
C ASP A 541 -40.23 20.36 -8.68
N THR A 542 -40.98 20.38 -7.58
CA THR A 542 -41.35 19.18 -6.80
C THR A 542 -42.03 18.10 -7.65
N ILE A 543 -42.85 18.49 -8.64
CA ILE A 543 -43.55 17.57 -9.55
C ILE A 543 -42.56 16.86 -10.49
N THR A 544 -41.57 17.58 -11.01
CA THR A 544 -40.56 17.03 -11.94
C THR A 544 -39.62 16.09 -11.18
N GLN A 545 -39.24 16.45 -9.96
CA GLN A 545 -38.50 15.56 -9.04
C GLN A 545 -39.31 14.29 -8.75
N ALA A 546 -40.57 14.41 -8.29
CA ALA A 546 -41.47 13.27 -8.01
C ALA A 546 -41.67 12.34 -9.21
N LYS A 547 -41.88 12.89 -10.43
CA LYS A 547 -42.00 12.09 -11.65
C LYS A 547 -40.70 11.34 -11.98
N SER A 548 -39.55 11.96 -11.77
CA SER A 548 -38.24 11.34 -11.99
C SER A 548 -37.99 10.17 -11.03
N TYR A 549 -38.45 10.29 -9.77
CA TYR A 549 -38.42 9.20 -8.79
C TYR A 549 -39.38 8.06 -9.15
N ILE A 550 -40.62 8.36 -9.58
CA ILE A 550 -41.56 7.34 -10.07
C ILE A 550 -41.00 6.61 -11.32
N LEU A 551 -40.23 7.30 -12.16
CA LEU A 551 -39.51 6.73 -13.31
C LEU A 551 -38.35 5.79 -12.91
N LEU A 552 -37.87 5.84 -11.67
CA LEU A 552 -36.99 4.82 -11.08
C LEU A 552 -37.79 3.54 -10.75
N PHE A 553 -39.11 3.65 -10.58
CA PHE A 553 -40.05 2.56 -10.26
C PHE A 553 -40.95 2.19 -11.44
N PHE A 554 -40.45 1.99 -12.67
CA PHE A 554 -41.32 1.47 -13.75
C PHE A 554 -41.77 0.03 -13.45
N VAL A 555 -42.80 -0.07 -12.60
CA VAL A 555 -43.60 -1.22 -12.24
C VAL A 555 -44.83 -1.15 -13.13
N LEU A 556 -45.04 -2.18 -13.96
CA LEU A 556 -46.29 -2.30 -14.72
C LEU A 556 -47.48 -2.28 -13.74
N PRO A 557 -48.70 -1.94 -14.20
CA PRO A 557 -49.92 -2.09 -13.38
C PRO A 557 -50.14 -3.51 -12.81
N SER A 558 -49.38 -4.51 -13.31
CA SER A 558 -49.31 -5.89 -12.86
C SER A 558 -48.31 -6.17 -11.72
N GLY A 559 -47.51 -5.19 -11.27
CA GLY A 559 -46.49 -5.39 -10.22
C GLY A 559 -45.11 -5.85 -10.73
N GLU A 560 -44.91 -6.04 -12.03
CA GLU A 560 -43.64 -6.50 -12.61
C GLU A 560 -42.78 -5.35 -13.16
N MET A 561 -41.50 -5.32 -12.77
CA MET A 561 -40.48 -4.42 -13.36
C MET A 561 -40.04 -4.93 -14.74
N VAL A 562 -40.04 -4.05 -15.73
CA VAL A 562 -39.64 -4.35 -17.12
C VAL A 562 -38.11 -4.37 -17.30
N THR A 563 -37.37 -3.69 -16.41
CA THR A 563 -35.91 -3.50 -16.42
C THR A 563 -35.32 -3.70 -15.03
N ALA A 564 -34.10 -4.22 -14.94
CA ALA A 564 -33.33 -4.21 -13.69
C ALA A 564 -32.59 -2.86 -13.54
N ILE A 565 -32.54 -2.34 -12.32
CA ILE A 565 -31.90 -1.06 -12.00
C ILE A 565 -30.85 -1.31 -10.94
N HIS A 566 -29.64 -0.82 -11.20
CA HIS A 566 -28.52 -0.82 -10.27
C HIS A 566 -28.19 0.63 -9.93
N SER A 567 -27.93 0.91 -8.65
CA SER A 567 -27.44 2.21 -8.19
C SER A 567 -26.04 2.07 -7.61
N ALA A 568 -25.26 3.13 -7.74
CA ALA A 568 -23.95 3.25 -7.17
C ALA A 568 -24.02 3.54 -5.66
N PHE A 569 -23.13 2.91 -4.91
CA PHE A 569 -22.98 3.08 -3.47
C PHE A 569 -22.24 4.38 -3.11
N ARG A 570 -22.96 5.50 -3.14
CA ARG A 570 -22.42 6.82 -2.78
C ARG A 570 -22.94 7.26 -1.41
N GLU A 571 -22.18 8.10 -0.72
CA GLU A 571 -22.62 8.76 0.52
C GLU A 571 -23.60 9.89 0.16
N TYR A 572 -24.81 9.53 -0.31
CA TYR A 572 -25.83 10.48 -0.75
C TYR A 572 -26.32 11.37 0.39
N CYS A 573 -26.45 10.80 1.59
CA CYS A 573 -26.87 11.46 2.82
C CYS A 573 -26.13 10.82 4.01
N LYS A 574 -25.87 11.60 5.07
CA LYS A 574 -25.13 11.13 6.26
C LYS A 574 -25.84 9.98 7.00
N ASP A 575 -27.16 9.88 6.89
CA ASP A 575 -27.97 8.90 7.61
C ASP A 575 -28.16 7.58 6.83
N LEU A 576 -27.78 7.54 5.55
CA LEU A 576 -27.91 6.37 4.69
C LEU A 576 -26.63 5.52 4.77
N LYS A 577 -26.75 4.28 5.22
CA LYS A 577 -25.62 3.35 5.28
C LYS A 577 -25.32 2.81 3.88
N ILE A 578 -24.05 2.79 3.52
CA ILE A 578 -23.57 2.07 2.34
C ILE A 578 -23.57 0.58 2.70
N LEU A 579 -24.37 -0.21 1.97
CA LEU A 579 -24.45 -1.66 2.11
C LEU A 579 -23.83 -2.31 0.88
N ASP A 580 -23.21 -3.48 1.00
CA ASP A 580 -22.62 -4.18 -0.15
C ASP A 580 -23.70 -4.79 -1.08
N ASN A 581 -24.92 -4.96 -0.58
CA ASN A 581 -26.05 -5.49 -1.33
C ASN A 581 -26.84 -4.36 -2.00
N ASN A 582 -26.79 -4.29 -3.34
CA ASN A 582 -27.42 -3.21 -4.11
C ASN A 582 -28.94 -3.16 -3.93
N THR A 583 -29.58 -4.32 -3.79
CA THR A 583 -31.05 -4.38 -3.62
C THR A 583 -31.48 -3.77 -2.29
N GLU A 584 -30.74 -4.06 -1.23
CA GLU A 584 -31.00 -3.55 0.13
C GLU A 584 -30.70 -2.05 0.22
N PHE A 585 -29.56 -1.62 -0.34
CA PHE A 585 -29.22 -0.20 -0.44
C PHE A 585 -30.24 0.61 -1.24
N LEU A 586 -30.74 0.07 -2.36
CA LEU A 586 -31.80 0.71 -3.14
C LEU A 586 -33.11 0.81 -2.36
N MET A 587 -33.46 -0.21 -1.56
CA MET A 587 -34.64 -0.15 -0.69
C MET A 587 -34.47 0.93 0.37
N ASP A 588 -33.33 0.99 1.06
CA ASP A 588 -33.04 2.00 2.09
C ASP A 588 -32.98 3.42 1.50
N PHE A 589 -32.33 3.60 0.35
CA PHE A 589 -32.25 4.88 -0.35
C PHE A 589 -33.64 5.38 -0.76
N ASN A 590 -34.50 4.49 -1.24
CA ASN A 590 -35.86 4.83 -1.61
C ASN A 590 -36.74 5.07 -0.38
N GLU A 591 -36.62 4.26 0.67
CA GLU A 591 -37.36 4.46 1.92
C GLU A 591 -36.99 5.80 2.57
N PHE A 592 -35.72 6.22 2.47
CA PHE A 592 -35.27 7.54 2.91
C PHE A 592 -35.96 8.67 2.15
N ILE A 593 -36.07 8.57 0.82
CA ILE A 593 -36.75 9.57 -0.03
C ILE A 593 -38.27 9.58 0.21
N ASP A 594 -38.88 8.41 0.48
CA ASP A 594 -40.33 8.29 0.73
C ASP A 594 -40.72 8.80 2.14
N LYS A 595 -39.88 8.51 3.16
CA LYS A 595 -40.05 9.01 4.54
C LYS A 595 -39.84 10.52 4.65
N GLN A 596 -38.94 11.10 3.84
CA GLN A 596 -38.72 12.54 3.76
C GLN A 596 -39.29 13.09 2.45
N THR A 597 -40.62 13.21 2.36
CA THR A 597 -41.28 13.73 1.16
C THR A 597 -40.99 15.21 0.93
N PRO A 598 -40.62 15.62 -0.29
CA PRO A 598 -40.81 16.99 -0.77
C PRO A 598 -42.30 17.20 -1.10
N ASN A 599 -43.12 17.32 -0.05
CA ASN A 599 -44.53 17.77 0.02
C ASN A 599 -45.46 17.56 -1.21
N GLY A 600 -46.44 16.66 -1.07
CA GLY A 600 -47.56 16.45 -2.01
C GLY A 600 -48.77 17.38 -1.79
N PRO A 601 -50.02 16.99 -2.18
CA PRO A 601 -50.45 16.05 -3.21
C PRO A 601 -51.46 16.68 -4.22
N SER A 602 -51.55 16.07 -5.42
CA SER A 602 -52.79 15.77 -6.19
C SER A 602 -52.62 15.95 -7.70
N CYS A 603 -53.15 14.97 -8.43
CA CYS A 603 -53.52 14.93 -9.85
C CYS A 603 -52.50 14.46 -10.91
N ASP A 604 -52.84 13.25 -11.37
CA ASP A 604 -53.24 12.89 -12.73
C ASP A 604 -52.17 12.64 -13.81
N CYS A 605 -52.12 11.38 -14.23
CA CYS A 605 -51.14 10.80 -15.13
C CYS A 605 -51.71 10.74 -16.56
N THR A 606 -51.34 11.70 -17.39
CA THR A 606 -51.48 11.57 -18.85
C THR A 606 -50.14 11.81 -19.54
N SER A 607 -49.37 10.72 -19.68
CA SER A 607 -48.30 10.60 -20.67
C SER A 607 -48.22 9.15 -21.14
N ARG A 608 -49.37 8.62 -21.59
CA ARG A 608 -49.43 7.45 -22.46
C ARG A 608 -48.80 7.88 -23.79
N ASN A 609 -47.58 7.45 -24.09
CA ASN A 609 -47.07 7.15 -25.44
C ASN A 609 -45.52 7.11 -25.46
N SER A 610 -44.93 6.02 -24.96
CA SER A 610 -43.53 5.67 -25.33
C SER A 610 -43.13 4.23 -24.99
N ALA A 611 -43.88 3.51 -24.16
CA ALA A 611 -43.61 2.08 -23.88
C ALA A 611 -43.94 1.12 -25.05
N CYS A 612 -44.75 1.53 -26.04
CA CYS A 612 -45.19 0.65 -27.13
C CYS A 612 -44.21 0.52 -28.32
N ALA A 613 -43.08 1.23 -28.35
CA ALA A 613 -42.13 1.11 -29.45
C ALA A 613 -41.07 0.00 -29.26
N LEU A 614 -41.10 -0.72 -28.13
CA LEU A 614 -40.02 -1.61 -27.67
C LEU A 614 -40.33 -3.11 -27.78
N SER A 615 -41.44 -3.52 -28.38
CA SER A 615 -41.89 -4.92 -28.43
C SER A 615 -41.25 -5.82 -29.50
N GLN A 616 -40.15 -5.41 -30.14
CA GLN A 616 -39.40 -6.28 -31.06
C GLN A 616 -37.94 -6.44 -30.62
N CYS A 617 -37.67 -7.52 -29.87
CA CYS A 617 -36.33 -8.10 -29.79
C CYS A 617 -35.96 -8.63 -31.18
N ARG A 618 -34.93 -8.07 -31.80
CA ARG A 618 -34.33 -8.61 -33.02
C ARG A 618 -33.45 -9.81 -32.68
N GLN A 619 -33.37 -10.79 -33.57
CA GLN A 619 -32.43 -11.92 -33.48
C GLN A 619 -30.99 -11.40 -33.25
N GLY A 620 -30.33 -11.88 -32.19
CA GLY A 620 -28.92 -11.64 -31.87
C GLY A 620 -28.64 -10.85 -30.59
N VAL A 621 -29.56 -9.99 -30.13
CA VAL A 621 -29.35 -9.15 -28.95
C VAL A 621 -29.93 -9.80 -27.68
N LEU A 622 -29.09 -10.11 -26.70
CA LEU A 622 -29.44 -10.65 -25.38
C LEU A 622 -30.03 -9.58 -24.45
N ALA A 623 -29.35 -8.44 -24.35
CA ALA A 623 -29.75 -7.36 -23.44
C ALA A 623 -29.29 -5.98 -23.94
N ARG A 624 -29.84 -4.93 -23.33
CA ARG A 624 -29.47 -3.53 -23.56
C ARG A 624 -29.31 -2.86 -22.21
N PHE A 625 -28.36 -1.95 -22.08
CA PHE A 625 -28.27 -1.16 -20.87
C PHE A 625 -27.73 0.25 -21.09
N VAL A 626 -27.99 1.10 -20.11
CA VAL A 626 -27.52 2.48 -20.06
C VAL A 626 -26.87 2.71 -18.71
N ALA A 627 -25.57 3.03 -18.73
CA ALA A 627 -24.80 3.43 -17.55
C ALA A 627 -24.61 4.95 -17.59
N THR A 628 -24.90 5.62 -16.47
CA THR A 628 -24.92 7.08 -16.40
C THR A 628 -23.95 7.60 -15.34
N ASP A 629 -23.48 8.84 -15.52
CA ASP A 629 -22.53 9.52 -14.62
C ASP A 629 -23.05 9.66 -13.17
N GLY A 630 -24.39 9.68 -13.02
CA GLY A 630 -25.08 9.66 -11.73
C GLY A 630 -25.03 8.33 -10.98
N GLY A 631 -24.37 7.30 -11.51
CA GLY A 631 -24.26 6.00 -10.87
C GLY A 631 -25.48 5.08 -11.08
N ILE A 632 -26.39 5.44 -11.98
CA ILE A 632 -27.56 4.62 -12.31
C ILE A 632 -27.25 3.81 -13.57
N THR A 633 -27.37 2.48 -13.45
CA THR A 633 -27.27 1.54 -14.57
C THR A 633 -28.60 0.81 -14.76
N ARG A 634 -29.18 0.88 -15.96
CA ARG A 634 -30.47 0.24 -16.28
C ARG A 634 -30.28 -0.87 -17.30
N VAL A 635 -30.67 -2.11 -16.98
CA VAL A 635 -30.51 -3.29 -17.84
C VAL A 635 -31.89 -3.82 -18.28
N TYR A 636 -32.03 -4.12 -19.57
CA TYR A 636 -33.24 -4.66 -20.20
C TYR A 636 -32.92 -5.91 -21.03
N PRO A 637 -33.70 -7.00 -20.93
CA PRO A 637 -34.83 -7.23 -20.01
C PRO A 637 -34.37 -7.52 -18.57
N LYS A 638 -35.29 -7.52 -17.60
CA LYS A 638 -34.99 -7.81 -16.18
C LYS A 638 -34.17 -9.10 -15.98
N SER A 639 -34.48 -10.16 -16.73
CA SER A 639 -33.76 -11.44 -16.66
C SER A 639 -32.26 -11.32 -16.96
N ALA A 640 -31.86 -10.36 -17.80
CA ALA A 640 -30.46 -10.07 -18.07
C ALA A 640 -29.81 -9.22 -16.96
N GLY A 641 -30.60 -8.49 -16.18
CA GLY A 641 -30.09 -7.75 -15.03
C GLY A 641 -29.65 -8.65 -13.86
N GLU A 642 -30.26 -9.82 -13.71
CA GLU A 642 -29.89 -10.80 -12.68
C GLU A 642 -28.53 -11.46 -12.97
N THR A 643 -28.12 -11.49 -14.23
CA THR A 643 -26.83 -12.00 -14.71
C THR A 643 -25.81 -10.88 -14.95
N TRP A 644 -26.07 -9.66 -14.47
CA TRP A 644 -25.14 -8.53 -14.57
C TRP A 644 -24.04 -8.62 -13.50
N THR A 645 -22.79 -8.82 -13.92
CA THR A 645 -21.64 -9.05 -13.03
C THR A 645 -20.71 -7.84 -12.86
N GLU A 646 -20.93 -6.76 -13.60
CA GLU A 646 -20.09 -5.57 -13.54
C GLU A 646 -20.35 -4.75 -12.26
N ASN A 647 -19.35 -3.98 -11.85
CA ASN A 647 -19.46 -3.11 -10.69
C ASN A 647 -20.59 -2.07 -10.89
N PRO A 648 -21.54 -1.95 -9.93
CA PRO A 648 -22.63 -0.97 -10.03
C PRO A 648 -22.15 0.48 -9.94
N GLU A 649 -20.98 0.75 -9.32
CA GLU A 649 -20.36 2.06 -9.37
C GLU A 649 -19.70 2.30 -10.72
N THR A 650 -20.38 3.09 -11.55
CA THR A 650 -19.95 3.48 -12.90
C THR A 650 -18.54 4.08 -12.96
N TYR A 651 -18.07 4.72 -11.88
CA TYR A 651 -16.73 5.32 -11.82
C TYR A 651 -15.63 4.27 -11.62
N GLU A 652 -15.98 3.04 -11.26
CA GLU A 652 -15.04 1.93 -11.12
C GLU A 652 -15.13 0.94 -12.31
N SER A 653 -16.17 1.06 -13.16
CA SER A 653 -16.36 0.19 -14.33
C SER A 653 -15.34 0.46 -15.45
N SER A 654 -14.61 -0.57 -15.87
CA SER A 654 -13.58 -0.47 -16.92
C SER A 654 -14.16 -0.11 -18.30
N PHE A 655 -15.25 -0.75 -18.70
CA PHE A 655 -15.90 -0.48 -20.00
C PHE A 655 -16.38 0.97 -20.11
N TYR A 656 -16.82 1.57 -19.00
CA TYR A 656 -17.32 2.95 -18.96
C TYR A 656 -16.19 3.94 -19.23
N LYS A 657 -15.06 3.79 -18.54
CA LYS A 657 -13.85 4.61 -18.75
C LYS A 657 -13.33 4.51 -20.19
N ARG A 658 -13.16 3.28 -20.71
CA ARG A 658 -12.69 3.03 -22.09
C ARG A 658 -13.61 3.64 -23.15
N SER A 659 -14.92 3.63 -22.90
CA SER A 659 -15.90 4.22 -23.81
C SER A 659 -15.85 5.75 -23.88
N LEU A 660 -15.43 6.41 -22.80
CA LEU A 660 -15.35 7.88 -22.76
C LEU A 660 -14.13 8.39 -23.51
N ASP A 661 -13.00 7.68 -23.44
CA ASP A 661 -11.75 8.03 -24.12
C ASP A 661 -11.80 7.82 -25.64
N ASN A 662 -12.74 7.00 -26.12
CA ASN A 662 -12.81 6.57 -27.51
C ASN A 662 -14.12 6.98 -28.19
N ASP A 663 -14.03 7.53 -29.40
CA ASP A 663 -15.22 7.87 -30.22
C ASP A 663 -15.67 6.70 -31.12
N ILE A 664 -15.14 5.50 -30.88
CA ILE A 664 -15.42 4.26 -31.62
C ILE A 664 -16.26 3.30 -30.79
N TYR A 665 -16.76 2.24 -31.41
CA TYR A 665 -17.38 1.13 -30.68
C TYR A 665 -16.31 0.28 -29.99
N ILE A 666 -16.41 0.15 -28.68
CA ILE A 666 -15.52 -0.66 -27.85
C ILE A 666 -16.20 -2.00 -27.55
N PHE A 667 -15.58 -3.06 -28.05
CA PHE A 667 -15.92 -4.45 -27.76
C PHE A 667 -15.05 -4.92 -26.59
N THR A 668 -15.69 -5.44 -25.55
CA THR A 668 -15.01 -6.00 -24.37
C THR A 668 -15.19 -7.50 -24.35
N ALA A 669 -14.07 -8.22 -24.29
CA ALA A 669 -14.07 -9.68 -24.21
C ALA A 669 -14.62 -10.18 -22.86
N PRO A 670 -15.40 -11.28 -22.84
CA PRO A 670 -15.83 -11.89 -21.59
C PRO A 670 -14.64 -12.52 -20.86
N PHE A 671 -14.74 -12.66 -19.53
CA PHE A 671 -13.73 -13.35 -18.75
C PHE A 671 -13.70 -14.85 -19.08
N TYR A 672 -12.49 -15.37 -19.35
CA TYR A 672 -12.28 -16.81 -19.52
C TYR A 672 -12.22 -17.51 -18.16
N ASN A 673 -13.02 -18.55 -17.98
CA ASN A 673 -12.97 -19.44 -16.81
C ASN A 673 -12.68 -20.88 -17.28
N GLU A 674 -11.87 -21.65 -16.54
CA GLU A 674 -11.48 -23.03 -16.91
C GLU A 674 -12.69 -23.96 -17.08
N SER A 675 -13.83 -23.63 -16.46
CA SER A 675 -15.10 -24.34 -16.60
C SER A 675 -15.88 -24.00 -17.88
N GLY A 676 -15.45 -23.01 -18.67
CA GLY A 676 -16.07 -22.58 -19.94
C GLY A 676 -17.46 -21.93 -19.82
N ALA A 677 -18.10 -21.98 -18.65
CA ALA A 677 -19.49 -21.55 -18.44
C ALA A 677 -19.68 -20.03 -18.62
N ALA A 678 -18.69 -19.22 -18.24
CA ALA A 678 -18.79 -17.76 -18.28
C ALA A 678 -18.87 -17.18 -19.71
N ALA A 679 -18.26 -17.83 -20.71
CA ALA A 679 -18.35 -17.35 -22.09
C ALA A 679 -19.73 -17.63 -22.70
N ILE A 680 -20.34 -18.76 -22.34
CA ILE A 680 -21.61 -19.25 -22.89
C ILE A 680 -22.81 -18.50 -22.31
N GLU A 681 -22.76 -18.10 -21.04
CA GLU A 681 -23.85 -17.37 -20.36
C GLU A 681 -23.79 -15.84 -20.56
N PHE A 682 -22.60 -15.24 -20.70
CA PHE A 682 -22.44 -13.78 -20.51
C PHE A 682 -22.18 -12.95 -21.79
N GLY A 683 -22.08 -13.57 -22.99
CA GLY A 683 -22.00 -12.85 -24.27
C GLY A 683 -20.84 -11.85 -24.42
N ILE A 684 -20.79 -11.10 -25.53
CA ILE A 684 -19.79 -10.04 -25.77
C ILE A 684 -20.43 -8.68 -25.49
N LEU A 685 -19.71 -7.82 -24.76
CA LEU A 685 -20.17 -6.49 -24.36
C LEU A 685 -19.74 -5.43 -25.40
N ILE A 686 -20.68 -4.62 -25.90
CA ILE A 686 -20.40 -3.57 -26.89
C ILE A 686 -20.82 -2.20 -26.35
N SER A 687 -19.85 -1.29 -26.23
CA SER A 687 -20.00 0.03 -25.58
C SER A 687 -19.58 1.19 -26.46
N ARG A 688 -20.24 2.34 -26.30
CA ARG A 688 -19.89 3.59 -26.98
C ARG A 688 -20.44 4.80 -26.22
N SER A 689 -19.67 5.89 -26.14
CA SER A 689 -20.18 7.19 -25.70
C SER A 689 -20.93 7.92 -26.81
N VAL A 690 -22.05 8.56 -26.48
CA VAL A 690 -22.77 9.46 -27.38
C VAL A 690 -22.34 10.89 -27.11
N ASP A 691 -21.85 11.59 -28.12
CA ASP A 691 -21.56 13.02 -28.02
C ASP A 691 -22.87 13.83 -28.10
N LEU A 692 -23.38 14.26 -26.95
CA LEU A 692 -24.46 15.23 -26.86
C LEU A 692 -23.87 16.63 -26.79
N ASN A 693 -24.24 17.51 -27.72
CA ASN A 693 -23.77 18.90 -27.72
C ASN A 693 -24.87 19.83 -27.17
N ILE A 694 -24.66 20.40 -25.99
CA ILE A 694 -25.56 21.39 -25.37
C ILE A 694 -24.78 22.71 -25.26
N ASP A 695 -25.25 23.77 -25.93
CA ASP A 695 -24.62 25.11 -25.92
C ASP A 695 -23.11 25.14 -26.25
N GLY A 696 -22.63 24.21 -27.08
CA GLY A 696 -21.21 24.10 -27.46
C GLY A 696 -20.39 23.18 -26.55
N VAL A 697 -21.01 22.55 -25.55
CA VAL A 697 -20.38 21.59 -24.63
C VAL A 697 -20.76 20.16 -24.99
N LYS A 698 -19.74 19.32 -25.21
CA LYS A 698 -19.90 17.87 -25.46
C LYS A 698 -20.06 17.11 -24.14
N LEU A 699 -21.12 16.31 -24.04
CA LEU A 699 -21.42 15.41 -22.94
C LEU A 699 -21.46 13.98 -23.47
N LYS A 700 -20.95 13.01 -22.70
CA LYS A 700 -20.73 11.63 -23.17
C LYS A 700 -21.47 10.55 -22.34
N PRO A 701 -22.80 10.44 -22.39
CA PRO A 701 -23.49 9.25 -21.86
C PRO A 701 -23.12 7.98 -22.65
N VAL A 702 -22.96 6.85 -21.97
CA VAL A 702 -22.53 5.57 -22.58
C VAL A 702 -23.72 4.62 -22.72
N TYR A 703 -23.89 4.07 -23.92
CA TYR A 703 -24.99 3.14 -24.24
C TYR A 703 -24.42 1.79 -24.70
N LEU A 704 -25.15 0.71 -24.41
CA LEU A 704 -24.67 -0.66 -24.66
C LEU A 704 -25.69 -1.64 -25.23
N ILE A 705 -25.14 -2.64 -25.93
CA ILE A 705 -25.80 -3.88 -26.37
C ILE A 705 -25.01 -5.07 -25.83
N TRP A 706 -25.73 -6.05 -25.29
CA TRP A 706 -25.25 -7.39 -24.93
C TRP A 706 -25.71 -8.36 -26.04
N ASN A 707 -24.78 -9.03 -26.71
CA ASN A 707 -25.07 -9.90 -27.87
C ASN A 707 -24.89 -11.40 -27.54
N ASP A 708 -25.75 -12.25 -28.10
CA ASP A 708 -25.73 -13.72 -27.90
C ASP A 708 -24.62 -14.38 -28.72
N GLN A 709 -23.83 -15.24 -28.07
CA GLN A 709 -22.86 -16.11 -28.75
C GLN A 709 -23.52 -17.00 -29.82
N HIS A 710 -24.79 -17.39 -29.66
CA HIS A 710 -25.47 -18.29 -30.61
C HIS A 710 -25.73 -17.66 -31.99
N THR A 711 -25.55 -16.33 -32.14
CA THR A 711 -25.59 -15.67 -33.46
C THR A 711 -24.23 -15.45 -34.09
N GLY A 712 -23.12 -15.65 -33.37
CA GLY A 712 -21.76 -15.62 -33.92
C GLY A 712 -21.53 -16.65 -35.04
N PRO A 713 -21.94 -17.93 -34.86
CA PRO A 713 -21.92 -18.90 -35.95
C PRO A 713 -22.80 -18.46 -37.12
N GLN A 714 -23.99 -17.88 -36.86
CA GLN A 714 -24.90 -17.38 -37.90
C GLN A 714 -24.36 -16.13 -38.66
N LEU A 715 -23.53 -15.30 -38.02
CA LEU A 715 -22.87 -14.13 -38.64
C LEU A 715 -21.70 -14.52 -39.56
N LEU A 716 -20.94 -15.55 -39.19
CA LEU A 716 -19.94 -16.17 -40.08
C LEU A 716 -20.58 -17.01 -41.19
N LEU A 717 -21.79 -17.55 -40.95
CA LEU A 717 -22.62 -18.28 -41.91
C LEU A 717 -23.35 -17.38 -42.93
N THR A 718 -23.50 -16.07 -42.69
CA THR A 718 -24.17 -15.14 -43.64
C THR A 718 -23.21 -14.56 -44.67
N VAL A 719 -21.92 -14.48 -44.34
CA VAL A 719 -20.85 -14.44 -45.33
C VAL A 719 -20.73 -15.87 -45.88
N GLN A 720 -20.50 -16.08 -47.17
CA GLN A 720 -20.33 -17.43 -47.76
C GLN A 720 -19.04 -18.15 -47.26
N ILE A 721 -18.68 -18.03 -45.98
CA ILE A 721 -17.68 -18.84 -45.31
C ILE A 721 -18.41 -20.10 -44.90
N SER A 722 -18.62 -20.98 -45.89
CA SER A 722 -19.01 -22.35 -45.62
C SER A 722 -18.09 -22.90 -44.52
N LEU A 723 -18.70 -23.54 -43.51
CA LEU A 723 -18.11 -24.36 -42.45
C LEU A 723 -17.23 -25.52 -42.96
N THR A 724 -16.70 -25.44 -44.18
CA THR A 724 -16.04 -26.52 -44.94
C THR A 724 -14.60 -26.20 -45.35
N LEU A 725 -14.02 -25.06 -44.96
CA LEU A 725 -12.59 -24.80 -45.20
C LEU A 725 -11.76 -25.29 -44.01
N GLN A 726 -11.50 -26.60 -43.94
CA GLN A 726 -10.59 -27.21 -42.95
C GLN A 726 -9.15 -26.66 -42.98
N HIS A 727 -8.82 -25.77 -43.94
CA HIS A 727 -7.46 -25.33 -44.23
C HIS A 727 -7.22 -23.86 -43.85
N ILE A 728 -8.24 -23.12 -43.39
CA ILE A 728 -8.15 -21.71 -43.04
C ILE A 728 -8.83 -21.47 -41.68
N ASP A 729 -8.14 -20.76 -40.80
CA ASP A 729 -8.69 -20.28 -39.53
C ASP A 729 -8.96 -18.77 -39.66
N CYS A 730 -10.15 -18.34 -39.20
CA CYS A 730 -10.60 -16.96 -39.23
C CYS A 730 -11.02 -16.55 -37.82
N VAL A 731 -10.37 -15.52 -37.27
CA VAL A 731 -10.63 -15.04 -35.91
C VAL A 731 -10.83 -13.53 -35.87
N ILE A 732 -11.60 -13.06 -34.89
CA ILE A 732 -11.72 -11.65 -34.55
C ILE A 732 -11.10 -11.44 -33.17
N LEU A 733 -10.17 -10.49 -33.10
CA LEU A 733 -9.50 -10.07 -31.88
C LEU A 733 -9.83 -8.62 -31.57
N ASP A 734 -9.80 -8.25 -30.30
CA ASP A 734 -9.85 -6.86 -29.87
C ASP A 734 -8.45 -6.20 -29.86
N ASP A 735 -8.39 -4.94 -29.45
CA ASP A 735 -7.16 -4.16 -29.29
C ASP A 735 -6.23 -4.69 -28.20
N GLY A 736 -6.76 -5.47 -27.24
CA GLY A 736 -5.99 -6.21 -26.24
C GLY A 736 -5.46 -7.56 -26.74
N GLY A 737 -5.85 -8.02 -27.92
CA GLY A 737 -5.48 -9.35 -28.43
C GLY A 737 -6.25 -10.49 -27.79
N PHE A 738 -7.43 -10.24 -27.22
CA PHE A 738 -8.34 -11.26 -26.71
C PHE A 738 -9.22 -11.84 -27.83
N LEU A 739 -9.46 -13.14 -27.77
CA LEU A 739 -10.27 -13.85 -28.75
C LEU A 739 -11.76 -13.59 -28.53
N LEU A 740 -12.43 -12.98 -29.51
CA LEU A 740 -13.88 -12.70 -29.44
C LEU A 740 -14.71 -13.67 -30.26
N MET A 741 -14.25 -14.00 -31.47
CA MET A 741 -14.98 -14.88 -32.39
C MET A 741 -14.01 -15.76 -33.19
N SER A 742 -14.47 -16.95 -33.55
CA SER A 742 -13.73 -17.88 -34.40
C SER A 742 -14.68 -18.69 -35.29
N ASN A 743 -14.17 -19.15 -36.44
CA ASN A 743 -14.85 -20.14 -37.29
C ASN A 743 -14.63 -21.60 -36.85
N GLN A 744 -13.70 -21.87 -35.93
CA GLN A 744 -13.36 -23.22 -35.45
C GLN A 744 -13.95 -23.49 -34.06
N ASP A 745 -14.63 -24.63 -33.88
CA ASP A 745 -15.21 -25.04 -32.59
C ASP A 745 -14.17 -25.11 -31.46
N ASP A 746 -12.95 -25.56 -31.78
CA ASP A 746 -11.82 -25.64 -30.84
C ASP A 746 -11.47 -24.27 -30.23
N TYR A 747 -11.67 -23.18 -30.99
CA TYR A 747 -11.39 -21.81 -30.56
C TYR A 747 -12.63 -21.14 -29.94
N ILE A 748 -13.84 -21.54 -30.33
CA ILE A 748 -15.09 -21.03 -29.74
C ILE A 748 -15.14 -21.33 -28.24
N SER A 749 -14.71 -22.52 -27.82
CA SER A 749 -14.58 -22.87 -26.39
C SER A 749 -13.54 -22.05 -25.60
N GLN A 750 -12.71 -21.25 -26.30
CA GLN A 750 -11.63 -20.44 -25.74
C GLN A 750 -11.89 -18.93 -25.91
N ILE A 751 -13.12 -18.52 -26.23
CA ILE A 751 -13.49 -17.09 -26.29
C ILE A 751 -13.22 -16.42 -24.94
N GLY A 752 -12.71 -15.19 -24.98
CA GLY A 752 -12.26 -14.44 -23.81
C GLY A 752 -10.81 -14.71 -23.41
N ARG A 753 -10.17 -15.73 -24.00
CA ARG A 753 -8.76 -16.05 -23.73
C ARG A 753 -7.83 -15.16 -24.56
N PHE A 754 -6.67 -14.81 -24.01
CA PHE A 754 -5.64 -14.09 -24.73
C PHE A 754 -5.12 -14.92 -25.91
N PHE A 755 -5.07 -14.32 -27.10
CA PHE A 755 -4.75 -15.05 -28.34
C PHE A 755 -3.32 -15.61 -28.35
N GLY A 756 -2.39 -14.99 -27.61
CA GLY A 756 -1.04 -15.51 -27.43
C GLY A 756 -0.95 -16.85 -26.69
N GLU A 757 -2.01 -17.29 -26.01
CA GLU A 757 -2.10 -18.64 -25.44
C GLU A 757 -2.69 -19.66 -26.43
N VAL A 758 -3.53 -19.18 -27.37
CA VAL A 758 -4.18 -20.01 -28.40
C VAL A 758 -3.22 -20.29 -29.56
N ASP A 759 -2.61 -19.24 -30.12
CA ASP A 759 -1.56 -19.31 -31.14
C ASP A 759 -0.40 -18.35 -30.82
N PRO A 760 0.56 -18.77 -29.96
CA PRO A 760 1.66 -17.90 -29.51
C PRO A 760 2.58 -17.43 -30.63
N ILE A 761 2.76 -18.25 -31.65
CA ILE A 761 3.70 -18.00 -32.73
C ILE A 761 3.15 -16.91 -33.65
N LEU A 762 1.85 -16.97 -33.94
CA LEU A 762 1.19 -15.92 -34.69
C LEU A 762 1.16 -14.61 -33.91
N MET A 763 0.79 -14.63 -32.62
CA MET A 763 0.76 -13.41 -31.81
C MET A 763 2.13 -12.72 -31.74
N LYS A 764 3.24 -13.47 -31.56
CA LYS A 764 4.61 -12.90 -31.64
C LYS A 764 4.89 -12.25 -32.99
N THR A 765 4.41 -12.85 -34.06
CA THR A 765 4.60 -12.31 -35.41
C THR A 765 3.81 -11.03 -35.61
N LEU A 766 2.56 -10.98 -35.10
CA LEU A 766 1.75 -9.77 -35.13
C LEU A 766 2.42 -8.61 -34.36
N VAL A 767 3.05 -8.91 -33.23
CA VAL A 767 3.88 -7.94 -32.48
C VAL A 767 5.11 -7.51 -33.29
N ASN A 768 5.86 -8.45 -33.87
CA ASN A 768 7.04 -8.13 -34.70
C ASN A 768 6.69 -7.29 -35.95
N THR A 769 5.47 -7.43 -36.48
CA THR A 769 4.96 -6.61 -37.59
C THR A 769 4.34 -5.29 -37.14
N SER A 770 4.47 -4.90 -35.88
CA SER A 770 3.95 -3.65 -35.29
C SER A 770 2.42 -3.50 -35.33
N LEU A 771 1.66 -4.58 -35.55
CA LEU A 771 0.20 -4.55 -35.42
C LEU A 771 -0.19 -4.31 -33.96
N TYR A 772 0.41 -5.10 -33.07
CA TYR A 772 0.29 -4.98 -31.62
C TYR A 772 1.62 -4.54 -31.02
N SER A 773 1.52 -3.81 -29.92
CA SER A 773 2.61 -3.51 -29.02
C SER A 773 2.18 -3.84 -27.59
N PHE A 774 3.12 -3.82 -26.66
CA PHE A 774 2.81 -4.11 -25.26
C PHE A 774 3.66 -3.30 -24.31
N HIS A 775 3.08 -2.96 -23.17
CA HIS A 775 3.80 -2.45 -22.03
C HIS A 775 3.76 -3.47 -20.89
N LYS A 776 4.89 -3.56 -20.19
CA LYS A 776 5.01 -4.32 -18.95
C LYS A 776 5.02 -3.34 -17.79
N THR A 777 4.16 -3.58 -16.81
CA THR A 777 4.06 -2.81 -15.56
C THR A 777 4.23 -3.75 -14.38
N TYR A 778 4.51 -3.16 -13.21
CA TYR A 778 4.64 -3.90 -11.97
C TYR A 778 3.56 -3.45 -11.00
N ASP A 779 2.77 -4.41 -10.50
CA ASP A 779 1.87 -4.18 -9.38
C ASP A 779 2.57 -4.62 -8.08
N TYR A 780 2.93 -3.63 -7.27
CA TYR A 780 3.61 -3.80 -5.99
C TYR A 780 2.66 -4.12 -4.82
N GLN A 781 1.34 -4.06 -5.04
CA GLN A 781 0.31 -4.28 -4.02
C GLN A 781 -0.53 -5.54 -4.29
N SER A 782 0.00 -6.44 -5.12
CA SER A 782 -0.60 -7.72 -5.45
C SER A 782 -0.40 -8.78 -4.35
N VAL A 783 -1.18 -9.85 -4.42
CA VAL A 783 -1.19 -10.91 -3.41
C VAL A 783 -0.93 -12.26 -4.09
N CYS A 784 0.17 -12.93 -3.71
CA CYS A 784 0.59 -14.22 -4.26
C CYS A 784 0.48 -15.33 -3.23
N LYS A 785 0.33 -16.57 -3.73
CA LYS A 785 0.52 -17.76 -2.88
C LYS A 785 1.99 -17.87 -2.50
N ARG A 786 2.26 -18.25 -1.25
CA ARG A 786 3.64 -18.44 -0.78
C ARG A 786 4.30 -19.60 -1.54
N GLU A 787 5.37 -19.30 -2.27
CA GLU A 787 6.21 -20.36 -2.84
C GLU A 787 6.84 -21.16 -1.71
N ARG A 788 6.64 -22.48 -1.72
CA ARG A 788 7.44 -23.37 -0.88
C ARG A 788 8.85 -23.39 -1.46
N GLU A 789 9.76 -22.60 -0.90
CA GLU A 789 11.18 -22.80 -1.15
C GLU A 789 11.49 -24.26 -0.81
N THR A 790 11.77 -25.06 -1.83
CA THR A 790 12.40 -26.36 -1.64
C THR A 790 13.83 -26.11 -1.21
N LYS A 791 14.01 -25.68 0.04
CA LYS A 791 15.27 -25.92 0.72
C LYS A 791 15.40 -27.43 0.72
N ALA A 792 16.25 -27.95 -0.15
CA ALA A 792 16.76 -29.30 -0.05
C ALA A 792 17.49 -29.38 1.30
N ALA A 793 16.72 -29.57 2.37
CA ALA A 793 17.24 -29.85 3.68
C ALA A 793 17.85 -31.24 3.57
N ALA A 794 19.17 -31.29 3.51
CA ALA A 794 19.89 -32.48 3.94
C ALA A 794 19.38 -32.80 5.35
N GLY A 795 18.54 -33.83 5.45
CA GLY A 795 17.86 -34.19 6.68
C GLY A 795 18.87 -34.46 7.80
N LEU A 796 18.60 -33.90 8.97
CA LEU A 796 19.21 -34.34 10.22
C LEU A 796 18.92 -35.84 10.40
N ARG A 797 19.96 -36.67 10.31
CA ARG A 797 19.89 -38.08 10.73
C ARG A 797 19.87 -38.14 12.25
N SER A 798 18.68 -38.13 12.84
CA SER A 798 18.45 -38.72 14.16
C SER A 798 17.06 -39.38 14.16
N VAL A 799 17.04 -40.71 14.23
CA VAL A 799 15.83 -41.53 14.27
C VAL A 799 15.13 -41.27 15.61
N TYR A 800 14.02 -40.52 15.59
CA TYR A 800 13.04 -40.50 16.67
C TYR A 800 12.01 -41.59 16.38
N VAL A 801 11.89 -42.58 17.27
CA VAL A 801 10.86 -43.63 17.18
C VAL A 801 9.66 -43.16 18.00
N PRO A 802 8.53 -42.79 17.38
CA PRO A 802 7.35 -42.35 18.11
C PRO A 802 6.74 -43.52 18.89
N THR A 803 6.31 -43.23 20.10
CA THR A 803 5.65 -44.21 20.99
C THR A 803 4.14 -44.26 20.72
N ILE A 804 3.46 -45.30 21.20
CA ILE A 804 2.00 -45.47 21.02
C ILE A 804 1.19 -44.30 21.62
N ALA A 805 1.76 -43.55 22.57
CA ALA A 805 1.17 -42.32 23.09
C ALA A 805 1.13 -41.18 22.05
N ASP A 806 2.09 -41.13 21.11
CA ASP A 806 2.15 -40.11 20.06
C ASP A 806 1.12 -40.37 18.94
N ILE A 807 0.71 -41.64 18.75
CA ILE A 807 -0.27 -42.05 17.73
C ILE A 807 -1.71 -41.69 18.15
N LEU A 808 -1.99 -41.67 19.46
CA LEU A 808 -3.35 -41.42 19.98
C LEU A 808 -3.72 -39.94 20.09
N GLN A 809 -2.80 -39.01 19.82
CA GLN A 809 -3.07 -37.56 19.76
C GLN A 809 -3.35 -37.02 18.34
N VAL A 810 -3.20 -37.84 17.29
CA VAL A 810 -3.30 -37.39 15.89
C VAL A 810 -4.76 -37.29 15.40
N GLY A 811 -5.71 -37.91 16.10
CA GLY A 811 -7.14 -37.92 15.71
C GLY A 811 -7.90 -36.61 15.90
N TRP A 812 -7.31 -35.59 16.56
CA TRP A 812 -7.95 -34.28 16.77
C TRP A 812 -7.28 -33.14 15.98
N TRP A 813 -6.16 -33.41 15.29
CA TRP A 813 -5.42 -32.40 14.53
C TRP A 813 -5.77 -32.37 13.03
N ALA A 814 -6.43 -33.42 12.51
CA ALA A 814 -6.75 -33.53 11.09
C ALA A 814 -8.02 -32.77 10.66
N THR A 815 -8.93 -32.46 11.58
CA THR A 815 -10.23 -31.83 11.23
C THR A 815 -10.27 -30.32 11.46
N ALA A 816 -9.26 -29.73 12.11
CA ALA A 816 -9.15 -28.28 12.30
C ALA A 816 -8.17 -27.60 11.31
N ALA A 817 -7.46 -28.38 10.49
CA ALA A 817 -6.41 -27.87 9.60
C ALA A 817 -6.90 -27.45 8.20
N ASP A 818 -8.04 -27.97 7.74
CA ASP A 818 -8.50 -27.71 6.36
C ASP A 818 -9.13 -26.31 6.19
N ASP A 819 -9.88 -25.80 7.16
CA ASP A 819 -10.54 -24.48 7.05
C ASP A 819 -9.65 -23.28 7.43
N PHE A 820 -8.53 -23.51 8.15
CA PHE A 820 -7.66 -22.43 8.64
C PHE A 820 -6.41 -22.16 7.78
N SER A 821 -6.16 -22.98 6.75
CA SER A 821 -4.98 -22.85 5.90
C SER A 821 -5.09 -21.76 4.83
N GLU A 822 -6.31 -21.31 4.49
CA GLU A 822 -6.52 -20.42 3.35
C GLU A 822 -6.14 -18.96 3.64
N PHE A 823 -6.40 -18.46 4.86
CA PHE A 823 -6.13 -17.07 5.25
C PHE A 823 -4.64 -16.76 5.50
N HIS A 824 -3.81 -17.79 5.69
CA HIS A 824 -2.35 -17.67 5.87
C HIS A 824 -1.53 -18.15 4.66
N SER A 825 -2.19 -18.51 3.54
CA SER A 825 -1.52 -19.04 2.34
C SER A 825 -0.95 -17.96 1.40
N LYS A 826 -1.34 -16.69 1.61
CA LYS A 826 -1.07 -15.59 0.70
C LYS A 826 -0.22 -14.50 1.34
N GLU A 827 0.78 -14.00 0.61
CA GLU A 827 1.67 -12.91 1.03
C GLU A 827 1.69 -11.83 -0.06
N SER A 828 1.97 -10.58 0.34
CA SER A 828 2.16 -9.48 -0.61
C SER A 828 3.40 -9.73 -1.46
N CYS A 829 3.25 -9.55 -2.77
CA CYS A 829 4.26 -9.84 -3.76
C CYS A 829 4.23 -8.79 -4.87
N ILE A 830 5.24 -8.85 -5.75
CA ILE A 830 5.25 -8.06 -6.97
C ILE A 830 4.74 -8.96 -8.10
N THR A 831 3.74 -8.49 -8.84
CA THR A 831 3.34 -9.12 -10.10
C THR A 831 3.73 -8.23 -11.27
N GLU A 832 4.27 -8.85 -12.32
CA GLU A 832 4.42 -8.22 -13.63
C GLU A 832 3.09 -8.37 -14.38
N GLN A 833 2.54 -7.26 -14.83
CA GLN A 833 1.35 -7.18 -15.66
C GLN A 833 1.80 -6.82 -17.08
N THR A 834 1.24 -7.50 -18.08
CA THR A 834 1.46 -7.16 -19.49
C THR A 834 0.13 -6.72 -20.09
N GLN A 835 0.14 -5.62 -20.83
CA GLN A 835 -1.03 -5.11 -21.54
C GLN A 835 -0.67 -4.88 -23.00
N TYR A 836 -1.49 -5.42 -23.92
CA TYR A 836 -1.33 -5.24 -25.35
C TYR A 836 -2.27 -4.17 -25.87
N TYR A 837 -1.84 -3.46 -26.91
CA TYR A 837 -2.62 -2.42 -27.59
C TYR A 837 -2.16 -2.30 -29.05
N PHE A 838 -2.95 -1.63 -29.89
CA PHE A 838 -2.56 -1.34 -31.27
C PHE A 838 -1.51 -0.24 -31.35
N GLU A 839 -0.41 -0.47 -32.06
CA GLU A 839 0.62 0.55 -32.33
C GLU A 839 0.53 1.09 -33.76
N GLY A 840 0.59 0.22 -34.76
CA GLY A 840 0.61 0.64 -36.16
C GLY A 840 -0.71 1.27 -36.63
N SER A 841 -0.62 2.41 -37.32
CA SER A 841 -1.78 3.10 -37.91
C SER A 841 -2.25 2.49 -39.24
N GLU A 842 -1.49 1.54 -39.80
CA GLU A 842 -1.89 0.88 -41.04
C GLU A 842 -3.16 0.06 -40.83
N ARG A 843 -3.96 -0.01 -41.89
CA ARG A 843 -5.25 -0.69 -41.87
C ARG A 843 -5.11 -2.19 -42.08
N SER A 844 -4.14 -2.60 -42.89
CA SER A 844 -3.98 -3.97 -43.35
C SER A 844 -2.54 -4.43 -43.18
N TYR A 845 -2.37 -5.62 -42.61
CA TYR A 845 -1.07 -6.25 -42.39
C TYR A 845 -1.11 -7.61 -43.05
N ALA A 846 -0.03 -8.01 -43.71
CA ALA A 846 0.09 -9.30 -44.33
C ALA A 846 1.49 -9.83 -44.14
N GLY A 847 1.62 -11.14 -43.91
CA GLY A 847 2.92 -11.75 -43.71
C GLY A 847 2.89 -13.25 -43.93
N VAL A 848 4.09 -13.83 -43.90
CA VAL A 848 4.31 -15.27 -43.94
C VAL A 848 5.05 -15.65 -42.67
N LEU A 849 4.46 -16.58 -41.94
CA LEU A 849 5.03 -17.24 -40.78
C LEU A 849 5.86 -18.44 -41.26
N ASP A 850 7.16 -18.43 -41.05
CA ASP A 850 8.02 -19.56 -41.35
C ASP A 850 8.27 -20.39 -40.09
N CYS A 851 7.84 -21.66 -40.11
CA CYS A 851 8.03 -22.62 -39.04
C CYS A 851 9.15 -23.64 -39.34
N GLY A 852 10.02 -23.32 -40.28
CA GLY A 852 11.16 -24.14 -40.70
C GLY A 852 10.79 -25.14 -41.79
N ASN A 853 9.89 -26.08 -41.48
CA ASN A 853 9.47 -27.13 -42.43
C ASN A 853 8.16 -26.80 -43.18
N CYS A 854 7.43 -25.78 -42.73
CA CYS A 854 6.18 -25.35 -43.33
C CYS A 854 5.98 -23.85 -43.08
N SER A 855 5.25 -23.21 -43.98
CA SER A 855 4.92 -21.79 -43.89
C SER A 855 3.41 -21.59 -43.78
N ARG A 856 2.98 -20.64 -42.94
CA ARG A 856 1.58 -20.22 -42.83
C ARG A 856 1.47 -18.77 -43.28
N MET A 857 0.56 -18.46 -44.20
CA MET A 857 0.25 -17.07 -44.53
C MET A 857 -0.80 -16.53 -43.58
N TYR A 858 -0.69 -15.24 -43.26
CA TYR A 858 -1.73 -14.51 -42.52
C TYR A 858 -2.01 -13.16 -43.16
N HIS A 859 -3.23 -12.70 -42.95
CA HIS A 859 -3.68 -11.37 -43.33
C HIS A 859 -4.58 -10.82 -42.21
N ALA A 860 -4.25 -9.63 -41.73
CA ALA A 860 -4.98 -8.93 -40.68
C ALA A 860 -5.54 -7.61 -41.22
N GLU A 861 -6.82 -7.36 -41.00
CA GLU A 861 -7.52 -6.13 -41.43
C GLU A 861 -8.23 -5.51 -40.23
N LYS A 862 -7.88 -4.25 -39.91
CA LYS A 862 -8.56 -3.48 -38.85
C LYS A 862 -9.93 -3.03 -39.33
N LEU A 863 -10.94 -3.24 -38.50
CA LEU A 863 -12.31 -2.85 -38.77
C LEU A 863 -12.49 -1.35 -38.49
N GLN A 864 -13.16 -0.62 -39.40
CA GLN A 864 -13.38 0.82 -39.23
C GLN A 864 -14.39 1.09 -38.13
N SER A 865 -14.16 2.15 -37.35
CA SER A 865 -15.05 2.63 -36.28
C SER A 865 -15.20 1.67 -35.09
N THR A 866 -14.30 0.69 -34.93
CA THR A 866 -14.28 -0.26 -33.81
C THR A 866 -12.83 -0.53 -33.34
N ASN A 867 -12.68 -1.17 -32.17
CA ASN A 867 -11.39 -1.65 -31.65
C ASN A 867 -11.03 -3.07 -32.12
N LEU A 868 -11.60 -3.54 -33.23
CA LEU A 868 -11.47 -4.92 -33.68
C LEU A 868 -10.49 -5.09 -34.84
N VAL A 869 -9.81 -6.23 -34.85
CA VAL A 869 -9.04 -6.71 -36.01
C VAL A 869 -9.55 -8.07 -36.45
N PHE A 870 -9.73 -8.23 -37.75
CA PHE A 870 -10.08 -9.50 -38.36
C PHE A 870 -8.83 -10.16 -38.94
N LEU A 871 -8.61 -11.41 -38.58
CA LEU A 871 -7.40 -12.15 -38.92
C LEU A 871 -7.78 -13.43 -39.67
N ILE A 872 -7.23 -13.57 -40.88
CA ILE A 872 -7.35 -14.76 -41.72
C ILE A 872 -5.97 -15.41 -41.79
N MET A 873 -5.90 -16.71 -41.52
CA MET A 873 -4.64 -17.45 -41.54
C MET A 873 -4.80 -18.87 -42.08
N ASP A 874 -3.72 -19.44 -42.60
CA ASP A 874 -3.68 -20.88 -42.85
C ASP A 874 -3.86 -21.65 -41.54
N SER A 875 -4.64 -22.73 -41.57
CA SER A 875 -5.06 -23.41 -40.34
C SER A 875 -3.86 -23.94 -39.55
N LYS A 876 -3.91 -23.82 -38.23
CA LYS A 876 -2.85 -24.37 -37.36
C LYS A 876 -2.65 -25.88 -37.57
N LYS A 877 -3.70 -26.59 -38.01
CA LYS A 877 -3.67 -28.04 -38.30
C LYS A 877 -2.82 -28.39 -39.53
N THR A 878 -2.60 -27.45 -40.46
CA THR A 878 -1.83 -27.73 -41.69
C THR A 878 -0.32 -27.63 -41.49
N CYS A 879 0.11 -26.85 -40.49
CA CYS A 879 1.52 -26.62 -40.17
C CYS A 879 1.69 -26.55 -38.65
N PRO A 880 1.93 -27.70 -37.99
CA PRO A 880 2.20 -27.74 -36.56
C PRO A 880 3.64 -27.27 -36.29
N CYS A 881 3.78 -25.97 -36.08
CA CYS A 881 5.05 -25.36 -35.66
C CYS A 881 5.44 -25.89 -34.27
N GLU A 882 6.69 -26.36 -34.10
CA GLU A 882 7.13 -27.10 -32.90
C GLU A 882 6.84 -26.37 -31.56
N GLN A 883 6.29 -27.14 -30.62
CA GLN A 883 5.72 -26.75 -29.32
C GLN A 883 6.70 -26.19 -28.28
N ASN A 884 7.96 -25.91 -28.63
CA ASN A 884 8.98 -25.42 -27.67
C ASN A 884 8.93 -23.91 -27.42
N GLN A 885 7.98 -23.19 -28.03
CA GLN A 885 7.80 -21.77 -27.73
C GLN A 885 6.89 -21.58 -26.52
N LYS A 886 7.44 -20.93 -25.48
CA LYS A 886 6.64 -20.48 -24.33
C LYS A 886 5.44 -19.66 -24.82
N PRO A 887 4.23 -19.95 -24.30
CA PRO A 887 3.04 -19.17 -24.63
C PRO A 887 3.26 -17.72 -24.20
N LEU A 888 2.73 -16.77 -24.99
CA LEU A 888 2.61 -15.40 -24.52
C LEU A 888 1.38 -15.36 -23.63
N ILE A 889 1.55 -14.94 -22.38
CA ILE A 889 0.49 -14.89 -21.38
C ILE A 889 0.24 -13.42 -21.07
N GLN A 890 -1.04 -13.04 -21.03
CA GLN A 890 -1.48 -11.73 -20.58
C GLN A 890 -2.21 -11.91 -19.25
N ALA A 891 -1.44 -12.03 -18.17
CA ALA A 891 -1.95 -12.20 -16.82
C ALA A 891 -0.97 -11.58 -15.82
N GLU A 892 -1.40 -11.41 -14.58
CA GLU A 892 -0.51 -11.06 -13.48
C GLU A 892 0.43 -12.24 -13.19
N GLN A 893 1.73 -12.04 -13.37
CA GLN A 893 2.73 -13.06 -13.12
C GLN A 893 3.63 -12.67 -11.97
N GLN A 894 3.81 -13.56 -10.99
CA GLN A 894 4.73 -13.30 -9.89
C GLN A 894 6.14 -13.03 -10.43
N SER A 895 6.72 -11.92 -9.99
CA SER A 895 8.03 -11.44 -10.42
C SER A 895 8.82 -10.92 -9.22
N THR A 896 10.14 -10.91 -9.33
CA THR A 896 11.02 -10.23 -8.37
C THR A 896 11.06 -8.71 -8.59
N GLY A 897 10.34 -8.22 -9.62
CA GLY A 897 10.34 -6.84 -10.09
C GLY A 897 11.67 -6.46 -10.78
N PRO A 898 11.86 -5.17 -11.11
CA PRO A 898 13.08 -4.70 -11.75
C PRO A 898 14.30 -4.82 -10.80
N ASP A 899 15.48 -5.04 -11.37
CA ASP A 899 16.70 -5.23 -10.58
C ASP A 899 17.01 -3.97 -9.72
N PRO A 900 16.96 -4.07 -8.38
CA PRO A 900 17.16 -2.93 -7.50
C PRO A 900 18.58 -2.37 -7.57
N CYS A 901 19.57 -3.20 -7.90
CA CYS A 901 20.96 -2.78 -8.04
C CYS A 901 21.09 -1.77 -9.18
N LYS A 902 20.43 -2.05 -10.32
CA LYS A 902 20.40 -1.14 -11.48
C LYS A 902 19.62 0.15 -11.20
N LEU A 903 18.54 0.05 -10.41
CA LEU A 903 17.78 1.22 -9.97
C LEU A 903 18.57 2.11 -9.02
N ALA A 904 19.47 1.54 -8.21
CA ALA A 904 20.30 2.30 -7.27
C ALA A 904 21.48 3.04 -7.94
N GLU A 905 21.90 2.62 -9.14
CA GLU A 905 22.91 3.33 -9.95
C GLU A 905 22.37 4.67 -10.46
N ASN A 906 21.11 4.69 -10.89
CA ASN A 906 20.40 5.89 -11.35
C ASN A 906 19.09 6.07 -10.55
N PRO A 907 19.17 6.50 -9.28
CA PRO A 907 18.00 6.66 -8.44
C PRO A 907 17.09 7.78 -8.97
N ARG A 908 15.78 7.62 -8.81
CA ARG A 908 14.80 8.68 -9.06
C ARG A 908 15.14 9.93 -8.23
N TYR A 909 14.89 11.11 -8.77
CA TYR A 909 15.11 12.36 -8.04
C TYR A 909 14.28 12.41 -6.75
N ARG A 910 14.90 12.79 -5.61
CA ARG A 910 14.24 12.93 -4.30
C ARG A 910 14.66 14.26 -3.67
N LYS A 911 13.79 14.88 -2.87
CA LYS A 911 14.14 16.06 -2.05
C LYS A 911 14.01 15.71 -0.57
N GLY A 912 15.14 15.65 0.13
CA GLY A 912 15.18 15.43 1.58
C GLY A 912 14.72 16.65 2.39
N PRO A 913 14.55 16.50 3.71
CA PRO A 913 14.17 17.59 4.60
C PRO A 913 15.17 18.76 4.58
N GLU A 914 14.67 19.99 4.57
CA GLU A 914 15.52 21.20 4.53
C GLU A 914 16.24 21.47 5.86
N VAL A 915 15.66 21.02 6.97
CA VAL A 915 16.17 21.26 8.31
C VAL A 915 16.75 19.97 8.89
N CYS A 916 18.03 20.02 9.24
CA CYS A 916 18.74 18.98 9.96
C CYS A 916 19.20 19.51 11.31
N PHE A 917 18.99 18.73 12.38
CA PHE A 917 19.54 19.03 13.71
C PHE A 917 20.65 18.03 14.04
N ASP A 918 21.90 18.41 13.77
CA ASP A 918 23.08 17.65 14.12
C ASP A 918 24.14 18.53 14.80
N ASN A 919 25.14 17.89 15.41
CA ASN A 919 26.41 18.51 15.83
C ASN A 919 26.36 19.86 16.58
N ASP A 920 25.52 20.00 17.60
CA ASP A 920 25.56 21.16 18.51
C ASP A 920 26.74 21.09 19.50
N GLU A 921 27.48 22.20 19.64
CA GLU A 921 28.69 22.30 20.49
C GLU A 921 28.39 22.07 22.00
N ASN A 922 27.16 22.33 22.44
CA ASN A 922 26.72 22.23 23.84
C ASN A 922 26.17 20.84 24.21
N VAL A 923 26.16 19.88 23.29
CA VAL A 923 25.71 18.51 23.57
C VAL A 923 26.61 17.84 24.61
N SER A 924 26.01 17.13 25.57
CA SER A 924 26.72 16.37 26.58
C SER A 924 27.19 15.05 25.99
N TYR A 925 28.50 14.94 25.78
CA TYR A 925 29.15 13.74 25.25
C TYR A 925 29.71 12.81 26.34
N ARG A 926 29.49 13.13 27.62
CA ARG A 926 30.10 12.44 28.75
C ARG A 926 29.44 11.09 29.08
N HIS A 927 28.23 10.85 28.60
CA HIS A 927 27.48 9.62 28.81
C HIS A 927 27.53 8.73 27.57
N CYS A 928 28.46 7.77 27.57
CA CYS A 928 28.62 6.75 26.52
C CYS A 928 28.21 5.33 26.97
N ARG A 929 27.65 5.17 28.18
CA ARG A 929 27.15 3.90 28.73
C ARG A 929 26.00 4.14 29.71
N LYS A 930 24.99 3.26 29.69
CA LYS A 930 23.97 3.16 30.75
C LYS A 930 24.63 2.44 31.93
N VAL A 931 24.81 3.14 33.06
CA VAL A 931 25.10 2.46 34.32
C VAL A 931 23.81 1.73 34.68
N GLY A 932 23.76 0.41 34.49
CA GLY A 932 22.62 -0.38 34.94
C GLY A 932 22.39 -0.15 36.44
N PRO A 933 21.16 -0.37 36.96
CA PRO A 933 20.95 -0.33 38.39
C PRO A 933 21.97 -1.27 39.03
N LEU A 934 22.81 -0.72 39.91
CA LEU A 934 23.74 -1.49 40.72
C LEU A 934 22.94 -2.61 41.38
N ASN A 935 23.17 -3.85 40.92
CA ASN A 935 22.55 -5.02 41.52
C ASN A 935 22.97 -5.01 43.00
N PRO A 936 22.05 -4.87 43.97
CA PRO A 936 22.41 -4.77 45.39
C PRO A 936 23.15 -6.03 45.89
N PHE A 937 23.09 -7.12 45.12
CA PHE A 937 23.82 -8.36 45.36
C PHE A 937 25.35 -8.21 45.42
N ASN A 938 25.96 -7.26 44.70
CA ASN A 938 27.43 -7.11 44.74
C ASN A 938 27.94 -6.29 45.93
N ILE A 939 27.10 -5.45 46.55
CA ILE A 939 27.46 -4.74 47.78
C ILE A 939 27.42 -5.70 48.97
N HIS A 940 26.50 -6.68 48.98
CA HIS A 940 26.51 -7.72 50.01
C HIS A 940 27.70 -8.66 49.89
N LEU A 941 28.16 -9.02 48.69
CA LEU A 941 29.39 -9.81 48.54
C LEU A 941 30.66 -9.04 48.93
N PHE A 942 30.72 -7.72 48.65
CA PHE A 942 31.87 -6.89 49.05
C PHE A 942 31.91 -6.63 50.56
N ILE A 943 30.74 -6.48 51.21
CA ILE A 943 30.64 -6.35 52.67
C ILE A 943 30.87 -7.71 53.37
N LEU A 944 30.48 -8.84 52.76
CA LEU A 944 30.81 -10.19 53.26
C LEU A 944 32.30 -10.54 53.14
N HIS A 945 33.01 -10.00 52.14
CA HIS A 945 34.46 -10.19 52.03
C HIS A 945 35.27 -9.32 53.01
N LEU A 946 34.73 -8.18 53.44
CA LEU A 946 35.34 -7.36 54.50
C LEU A 946 35.04 -7.91 55.91
N SER A 947 33.89 -8.55 56.14
CA SER A 947 33.56 -9.15 57.44
C SER A 947 34.17 -10.53 57.69
N THR A 948 34.71 -11.20 56.67
CA THR A 948 35.38 -12.51 56.78
C THR A 948 36.89 -12.43 57.00
N CYS A 949 37.51 -11.25 56.94
CA CYS A 949 38.94 -11.08 57.24
C CYS A 949 39.25 -10.85 58.74
N ASP A 950 38.26 -10.50 59.58
CA ASP A 950 38.49 -10.20 61.01
C ASP A 950 38.18 -11.37 61.97
N LEU A 951 37.85 -12.57 61.47
CA LEU A 951 37.46 -13.73 62.30
C LEU A 951 38.42 -14.93 62.24
N CYS A 952 39.56 -14.82 61.55
CA CYS A 952 40.56 -15.89 61.44
C CYS A 952 41.75 -15.75 62.42
N TYR A 953 41.52 -15.17 63.61
CA TYR A 953 42.52 -15.11 64.68
C TYR A 953 41.92 -15.45 66.05
N SER A 954 41.40 -16.68 66.22
CA SER A 954 41.42 -17.37 67.52
C SER A 954 40.80 -18.77 67.44
N HIS A 955 41.50 -19.72 68.06
CA HIS A 955 41.07 -21.09 68.40
C HIS A 955 41.07 -22.18 67.31
N VAL A 956 42.25 -22.76 67.05
CA VAL A 956 42.41 -24.24 67.03
C VAL A 956 43.70 -24.64 67.76
N ARG A 957 43.55 -25.12 69.00
CA ARG A 957 44.57 -25.94 69.70
C ARG A 957 44.05 -27.37 69.65
N VAL A 958 44.70 -28.24 68.87
CA VAL A 958 44.66 -29.70 69.09
C VAL A 958 46.11 -30.18 69.12
N THR A 959 46.49 -30.70 70.27
CA THR A 959 47.74 -31.39 70.57
C THR A 959 47.81 -32.76 69.90
N PHE A 960 48.96 -33.09 69.31
CA PHE A 960 49.57 -34.42 69.38
C PHE A 960 51.08 -34.27 69.52
N ALA A 961 51.66 -35.05 70.43
CA ALA A 961 53.01 -34.90 70.97
C ALA A 961 54.11 -35.52 70.09
N MET A 962 55.31 -34.92 70.12
CA MET A 962 56.62 -35.54 69.87
C MET A 962 57.71 -34.76 70.64
N PRO A 963 58.84 -35.42 70.98
CA PRO A 963 59.63 -35.17 72.20
C PRO A 963 60.46 -33.88 72.23
#